data_AF-B0DZL8-F1
#
_entry.id   AF-B0DZL8-F1
#
_cell.length_a   1.000
_cell.length_b   1.000
_cell.length_c   1.000
_cell.angle_alpha   90.00
_cell.angle_beta   90.00
_cell.angle_gamma   90.00
#
_symmetry.space_group_name_H-M   'P 1'
#
loop_
_entity.id
_entity.type
_entity.pdbx_description
1 polymer ?
#
loop_
_entity_poly.entity_id
_entity_poly.type
_entity_poly.pdbx_seq_one_letter_code
_entity_poly.pdbx_strand_id
1 'polypeptide(L)'
;MAANEASFKDIPEIYEVELGEALTSRTEALSTFRELGPPDLCHVVKTTGRNGQRDLGSYHYISGVDASSSASLAAYINSLTYAIEENVAWFSKTPTWKVKNGCYCCFNAFSRVDMRVDVKIPGGVNAYVIDLRGERHEATPEVWQETYVSALLRAILYSDDPTYWLEAYRKLDPLTSPEGELRFLQAAESLFTKGWQVGSDPEIQVATVVSNHLTAGIMKYFGDSGRYQQAANLFEKLAVHEPEVSSLLAKSYIGMNEEVKAVQIISAAMRQTPQSYTLLHVQCDFLRSKGKHEWALKLARQAVNCAPSEFVTWEKLTDLYIDLGQYESALLTLNSCPMFTFNGRDAHRILPASRIHSPFHRPIGDILPDKQKTEDDEADPALQRLPAPGLRGTWARAYALLTRLVSQIGWDELLKTRSYVFVMEEEYRMQKAQGDIQQAAATTNGHDGMVVRPSMDDQASTRAIMSAPSVESVAHSPIPTIKVSADEEEAKKEVDAPAPANGQQVNDMDTLEKPVQAAGEGEQNINESSPPPAQEPFSFSNKRLCERWLDNLFMVLYEDLRVWTIFRAEVAHFKTQHVAYRKTGLEWEILGDLGMRLHHKEEAKEAYQRCLDSPRYSQKPWAKLMEMYAEEGDIQRSIQTAIRVAAYQYAEYTEMTYPTQIARSFFKLGQIHGHAKISFTLLSMGLPDPILKIMDSYLQYGKTFKVEGYDF
;
A
#
# COMPACT_ATOMS: atom_id res chain seq x y z
N MET A 1 28.21 -4.42 -30.00
CA MET A 1 29.05 -3.72 -29.00
C MET A 1 29.14 -2.24 -29.34
N ALA A 2 28.04 -1.51 -29.18
CA ALA A 2 27.99 -0.07 -29.38
C ALA A 2 27.21 0.52 -28.21
N ALA A 3 27.79 0.57 -27.02
CA ALA A 3 27.09 1.04 -25.84
C ALA A 3 28.08 1.29 -24.71
N ASN A 4 28.43 2.57 -24.48
CA ASN A 4 28.92 3.16 -23.23
C ASN A 4 29.37 4.62 -23.46
N GLU A 5 29.42 5.11 -24.70
CA GLU A 5 29.69 6.53 -24.97
C GLU A 5 28.74 7.43 -24.15
N ALA A 6 29.31 8.37 -23.39
CA ALA A 6 28.60 9.35 -22.56
C ALA A 6 27.83 8.80 -21.35
N SER A 7 28.08 7.58 -20.87
CA SER A 7 27.29 6.98 -19.78
C SER A 7 27.91 7.22 -18.40
N PHE A 8 27.09 7.28 -17.36
CA PHE A 8 27.58 7.29 -15.97
C PHE A 8 28.00 5.88 -15.54
N LYS A 9 29.06 5.78 -14.74
CA LYS A 9 29.63 4.49 -14.34
C LYS A 9 28.71 3.68 -13.43
N ASP A 10 28.23 4.30 -12.35
CA ASP A 10 27.50 3.62 -11.26
C ASP A 10 26.10 4.22 -11.04
N ILE A 11 25.63 5.08 -11.94
CA ILE A 11 24.34 5.79 -11.83
C ILE A 11 23.46 5.38 -13.02
N PRO A 12 22.21 4.96 -12.79
CA PRO A 12 21.30 4.64 -13.87
C PRO A 12 20.84 5.92 -14.56
N GLU A 13 20.54 5.82 -15.86
CA GLU A 13 20.02 6.96 -16.60
C GLU A 13 19.19 6.56 -17.81
N ILE A 14 18.20 7.39 -18.09
CA ILE A 14 17.31 7.30 -19.24
C ILE A 14 17.71 8.40 -20.21
N TYR A 15 18.08 8.02 -21.43
CA TYR A 15 18.41 8.97 -22.50
C TYR A 15 17.14 9.42 -23.21
N GLU A 16 17.01 10.73 -23.36
CA GLU A 16 15.88 11.36 -24.02
C GLU A 16 15.90 11.08 -25.53
N VAL A 17 14.73 11.07 -26.16
CA VAL A 17 14.58 11.12 -27.62
C VAL A 17 14.75 12.56 -28.08
N GLU A 18 14.07 13.50 -27.40
CA GLU A 18 14.19 14.94 -27.61
C GLU A 18 14.75 15.64 -26.38
N LEU A 19 15.75 16.50 -26.58
CA LEU A 19 16.42 17.20 -25.49
C LEU A 19 15.45 18.07 -24.68
N GLY A 20 15.29 17.78 -23.39
CA GLY A 20 14.43 18.51 -22.47
C GLY A 20 12.98 18.02 -22.40
N GLU A 21 12.65 16.89 -23.05
CA GLU A 21 11.32 16.28 -22.99
C GLU A 21 10.93 15.88 -21.55
N ALA A 22 11.88 15.44 -20.72
CA ALA A 22 11.61 15.03 -19.34
C ALA A 22 11.16 16.22 -18.48
N LEU A 23 11.82 17.37 -18.63
CA LEU A 23 11.45 18.61 -17.94
C LEU A 23 10.11 19.16 -18.42
N THR A 24 9.82 19.04 -19.72
CA THR A 24 8.56 19.48 -20.32
C THR A 24 7.40 18.62 -19.82
N SER A 25 7.53 17.29 -19.93
CA SER A 25 6.54 16.32 -19.41
C SER A 25 6.28 16.51 -17.91
N ARG A 26 7.34 16.73 -17.11
CA ARG A 26 7.19 17.03 -15.68
C ARG A 26 6.35 18.29 -15.44
N THR A 27 6.57 19.34 -16.24
CA THR A 27 5.83 20.60 -16.13
C THR A 27 4.35 20.41 -16.47
N GLU A 28 4.05 19.66 -17.52
CA GLU A 28 2.67 19.32 -17.92
C GLU A 28 1.93 18.51 -16.83
N ALA A 29 2.66 17.64 -16.13
CA ALA A 29 2.11 16.80 -15.07
C ALA A 29 1.90 17.52 -13.73
N LEU A 30 2.46 18.72 -13.50
CA LEU A 30 2.42 19.37 -12.17
C LEU A 30 1.00 19.49 -11.59
N SER A 31 0.03 19.81 -12.44
CA SER A 31 -1.37 19.98 -12.03
C SER A 31 -2.07 18.69 -11.58
N THR A 32 -1.53 17.52 -11.95
CA THR A 32 -2.11 16.22 -11.63
C THR A 32 -1.69 15.72 -10.25
N PHE A 33 -0.57 16.18 -9.71
CA PHE A 33 -0.05 15.74 -8.42
C PHE A 33 -0.91 16.23 -7.25
N ARG A 34 -1.37 15.32 -6.39
CA ARG A 34 -2.32 15.57 -5.30
C ARG A 34 -1.75 15.36 -3.90
N GLU A 35 -0.66 14.62 -3.76
CA GLU A 35 -0.09 14.25 -2.46
C GLU A 35 1.31 14.86 -2.29
N LEU A 36 2.27 14.08 -1.77
CA LEU A 36 3.67 14.48 -1.63
C LEU A 36 4.37 14.74 -2.96
N GLY A 37 3.76 14.39 -4.09
CA GLY A 37 4.30 14.61 -5.42
C GLY A 37 5.26 13.52 -5.90
N PRO A 38 5.87 13.76 -7.07
CA PRO A 38 6.84 12.87 -7.71
C PRO A 38 8.19 12.80 -6.94
N PRO A 39 9.03 11.75 -7.15
CA PRO A 39 10.42 11.83 -6.74
C PRO A 39 11.10 12.96 -7.50
N ASP A 40 12.27 13.31 -6.99
CA ASP A 40 13.04 14.38 -7.56
C ASP A 40 13.63 13.90 -8.89
N LEU A 41 13.74 14.82 -9.85
CA LEU A 41 14.23 14.53 -11.19
C LEU A 41 15.55 15.26 -11.37
N CYS A 42 16.61 14.52 -11.73
CA CYS A 42 17.88 15.11 -12.12
C CYS A 42 18.07 14.91 -13.62
N HIS A 43 18.00 16.01 -14.37
CA HIS A 43 18.30 16.05 -15.80
C HIS A 43 19.71 16.60 -16.04
N VAL A 44 20.43 16.03 -16.99
CA VAL A 44 21.76 16.50 -17.40
C VAL A 44 21.88 16.54 -18.91
N VAL A 45 22.67 17.49 -19.40
CA VAL A 45 23.05 17.56 -20.82
C VAL A 45 24.54 17.31 -20.95
N LYS A 46 24.89 16.35 -21.79
CA LYS A 46 26.25 15.91 -22.05
C LYS A 46 26.68 16.39 -23.43
N THR A 47 27.92 16.86 -23.54
CA THR A 47 28.49 17.38 -24.78
C THR A 47 29.91 16.88 -24.99
N THR A 48 30.34 16.80 -26.25
CA THR A 48 31.73 16.54 -26.63
C THR A 48 32.49 17.82 -26.94
N GLY A 49 31.80 18.97 -26.99
CA GLY A 49 32.36 20.27 -27.38
C GLY A 49 32.80 20.34 -28.85
N ARG A 50 32.55 19.31 -29.66
CA ARG A 50 32.92 19.27 -31.08
C ARG A 50 31.77 19.77 -31.96
N ASN A 51 32.07 20.67 -32.89
CA ASN A 51 31.10 21.16 -33.87
C ASN A 51 30.55 19.99 -34.72
N GLY A 52 29.22 19.88 -34.81
CA GLY A 52 28.52 18.85 -35.58
C GLY A 52 28.09 17.61 -34.80
N GLN A 53 28.56 17.42 -33.55
CA GLN A 53 27.98 16.42 -32.64
C GLN A 53 26.86 17.06 -31.82
N ARG A 54 25.71 16.36 -31.75
CA ARG A 54 24.56 16.82 -30.96
C ARG A 54 24.82 16.55 -29.48
N ASP A 55 24.35 17.46 -28.64
CA ASP A 55 24.30 17.27 -27.20
C ASP A 55 23.29 16.14 -26.88
N LEU A 56 23.57 15.37 -25.83
CA LEU A 56 22.70 14.29 -25.34
C LEU A 56 22.04 14.71 -24.03
N GLY A 57 20.72 14.57 -23.95
CA GLY A 57 19.97 14.68 -22.70
C GLY A 57 19.81 13.32 -22.04
N SER A 58 20.06 13.26 -20.74
CA SER A 58 19.69 12.10 -19.93
C SER A 58 19.18 12.52 -18.57
N TYR A 59 18.38 11.67 -17.94
CA TYR A 59 17.82 11.94 -16.63
C TYR A 59 17.70 10.67 -15.79
N HIS A 60 17.55 10.87 -14.49
CA HIS A 60 17.25 9.82 -13.53
C HIS A 60 16.40 10.38 -12.39
N TYR A 61 15.62 9.51 -11.76
CA TYR A 61 14.87 9.86 -10.57
C TYR A 61 15.74 9.69 -9.34
N ILE A 62 15.51 10.51 -8.33
CA ILE A 62 16.27 10.45 -7.09
C ILE A 62 15.46 10.85 -5.87
N SER A 63 15.79 10.26 -4.72
CA SER A 63 15.33 10.70 -3.39
C SER A 63 16.47 10.67 -2.39
N GLY A 64 16.37 11.51 -1.35
CA GLY A 64 17.33 11.57 -0.26
C GLY A 64 18.48 12.57 -0.45
N VAL A 65 18.49 13.35 -1.53
CA VAL A 65 19.42 14.50 -1.65
C VAL A 65 18.91 15.63 -0.75
N ASP A 66 19.84 16.34 -0.10
CA ASP A 66 19.51 17.50 0.73
C ASP A 66 18.96 18.66 -0.14
N ALA A 67 17.65 18.84 -0.13
CA ALA A 67 16.94 19.91 -0.83
C ALA A 67 16.77 21.19 -0.01
N SER A 68 17.62 21.43 1.00
CA SER A 68 17.57 22.66 1.82
C SER A 68 18.14 23.91 1.14
N SER A 69 18.89 23.77 0.05
CA SER A 69 19.49 24.91 -0.66
C SER A 69 19.80 24.62 -2.12
N SER A 70 19.98 25.68 -2.91
CA SER A 70 20.48 25.56 -4.29
C SER A 70 21.90 25.01 -4.35
N ALA A 71 22.73 25.29 -3.35
CA ALA A 71 24.12 24.83 -3.28
C ALA A 71 24.23 23.32 -3.10
N SER A 72 23.39 22.71 -2.26
CA SER A 72 23.37 21.25 -2.05
C SER A 72 22.88 20.51 -3.28
N LEU A 73 21.83 20.98 -3.94
CA LEU A 73 21.34 20.41 -5.21
C LEU A 73 22.36 20.60 -6.34
N ALA A 74 23.02 21.76 -6.42
CA ALA A 74 24.08 21.98 -7.39
C ALA A 74 25.32 21.10 -7.13
N ALA A 75 25.66 20.85 -5.86
CA ALA A 75 26.74 19.93 -5.48
C ALA A 75 26.44 18.50 -5.95
N TYR A 76 25.18 18.06 -5.86
CA TYR A 76 24.77 16.78 -6.44
C TYR A 76 25.01 16.72 -7.96
N ILE A 77 24.53 17.71 -8.72
CA ILE A 77 24.77 17.76 -10.19
C ILE A 77 26.28 17.79 -10.50
N ASN A 78 27.05 18.58 -9.75
CA ASN A 78 28.50 18.65 -9.93
C ASN A 78 29.18 17.31 -9.66
N SER A 79 28.70 16.52 -8.70
CA SER A 79 29.24 15.18 -8.43
C SER A 79 29.12 14.24 -9.64
N LEU A 80 28.10 14.44 -10.49
CA LEU A 80 27.89 13.65 -11.71
C LEU A 80 29.00 13.90 -12.75
N THR A 81 29.70 15.03 -12.69
CA THR A 81 30.83 15.29 -13.61
C THR A 81 31.98 14.30 -13.42
N TYR A 82 32.14 13.78 -12.21
CA TYR A 82 33.13 12.76 -11.86
C TYR A 82 32.61 11.33 -12.07
N ALA A 83 31.32 11.18 -12.37
CA ALA A 83 30.67 9.88 -12.57
C ALA A 83 30.62 9.45 -14.05
N ILE A 84 31.00 10.32 -14.99
CA ILE A 84 31.08 9.95 -16.41
C ILE A 84 32.19 8.91 -16.58
N GLU A 85 31.89 7.82 -17.29
CA GLU A 85 32.92 6.83 -17.63
C GLU A 85 34.04 7.47 -18.48
N GLU A 86 35.25 7.51 -17.94
CA GLU A 86 36.43 7.87 -18.69
C GLU A 86 36.85 6.69 -19.58
N ASN A 87 37.00 6.93 -20.88
CA ASN A 87 37.51 5.93 -21.81
C ASN A 87 39.01 5.69 -21.53
N VAL A 88 39.34 4.61 -20.82
CA VAL A 88 40.73 4.23 -20.44
C VAL A 88 41.58 3.77 -21.65
N ALA A 89 41.01 3.69 -22.85
CA ALA A 89 41.75 3.29 -24.04
C ALA A 89 42.66 4.43 -24.55
N TRP A 90 43.93 4.42 -24.12
CA TRP A 90 45.05 5.28 -24.57
C TRP A 90 45.18 5.43 -26.10
N PHE A 91 44.59 4.51 -26.88
CA PHE A 91 44.61 4.51 -28.35
C PHE A 91 43.27 4.82 -29.04
N SER A 92 42.20 5.12 -28.29
CA SER A 92 40.88 5.39 -28.89
C SER A 92 40.69 6.88 -29.22
N LYS A 93 40.33 7.18 -30.47
CA LYS A 93 39.97 8.54 -30.95
C LYS A 93 38.51 8.91 -30.62
N THR A 94 37.90 8.25 -29.65
CA THR A 94 36.51 8.50 -29.26
C THR A 94 36.36 9.87 -28.60
N PRO A 95 35.25 10.58 -28.83
CA PRO A 95 35.03 11.90 -28.25
C PRO A 95 34.89 11.81 -26.73
N THR A 96 35.55 12.72 -26.01
CA THR A 96 35.43 12.85 -24.56
C THR A 96 34.17 13.62 -24.21
N TRP A 97 33.24 12.95 -23.53
CA TRP A 97 31.98 13.53 -23.08
C TRP A 97 32.15 14.23 -21.74
N LYS A 98 31.43 15.35 -21.56
CA LYS A 98 31.40 16.13 -20.32
C LYS A 98 29.97 16.59 -20.03
N VAL A 99 29.60 16.69 -18.75
CA VAL A 99 28.35 17.35 -18.36
C VAL A 99 28.50 18.85 -18.62
N LYS A 100 27.63 19.39 -19.46
CA LYS A 100 27.57 20.81 -19.87
C LYS A 100 26.68 21.61 -18.93
N ASN A 101 25.50 21.07 -18.62
CA ASN A 101 24.54 21.66 -17.70
C ASN A 101 23.68 20.55 -17.07
N GLY A 102 22.91 20.91 -16.06
CA GLY A 102 21.89 20.04 -15.47
C GLY A 102 20.78 20.84 -14.80
N CYS A 103 19.66 20.18 -14.56
CA CYS A 103 18.49 20.73 -13.88
C CYS A 103 18.03 19.72 -12.81
N TYR A 104 17.98 20.15 -11.56
CA TYR A 104 17.41 19.36 -10.47
C TYR A 104 16.00 19.87 -10.17
N CYS A 105 15.00 19.00 -10.19
CA CYS A 105 13.60 19.33 -9.89
C CYS A 105 13.13 18.62 -8.63
N CYS A 106 12.58 19.37 -7.67
CA CYS A 106 12.06 18.85 -6.40
C CYS A 106 10.67 19.44 -6.15
N PHE A 107 9.67 18.58 -5.99
CA PHE A 107 8.29 19.06 -5.79
C PHE A 107 8.08 19.51 -4.33
N ASN A 108 7.47 20.67 -4.13
CA ASN A 108 7.02 21.16 -2.83
C ASN A 108 5.51 20.88 -2.70
N ALA A 109 5.14 20.01 -1.76
CA ALA A 109 3.75 19.61 -1.55
C ALA A 109 2.92 20.65 -0.77
N PHE A 110 3.55 21.53 0.02
CA PHE A 110 2.85 22.57 0.79
C PHE A 110 2.31 23.66 -0.13
N SER A 111 3.19 24.30 -0.89
CA SER A 111 2.82 25.37 -1.84
C SER A 111 2.42 24.85 -3.22
N ARG A 112 2.57 23.55 -3.48
CA ARG A 112 2.29 22.89 -4.77
C ARG A 112 3.01 23.56 -5.94
N VAL A 113 4.33 23.70 -5.79
CA VAL A 113 5.26 24.26 -6.78
C VAL A 113 6.43 23.30 -6.99
N ASP A 114 7.08 23.37 -8.15
CA ASP A 114 8.25 22.56 -8.48
C ASP A 114 9.52 23.41 -8.37
N MET A 115 10.33 23.18 -7.35
CA MET A 115 11.62 23.84 -7.16
C MET A 115 12.61 23.33 -8.20
N ARG A 116 13.26 24.24 -8.94
CA ARG A 116 14.24 23.92 -9.97
C ARG A 116 15.57 24.62 -9.74
N VAL A 117 16.65 23.85 -9.89
CA VAL A 117 18.02 24.36 -9.84
C VAL A 117 18.74 24.03 -11.13
N ASP A 118 18.93 25.04 -11.96
CA ASP A 118 19.71 24.93 -13.19
C ASP A 118 21.18 25.20 -12.89
N VAL A 119 22.06 24.28 -13.28
CA VAL A 119 23.52 24.38 -13.12
C VAL A 119 24.17 24.40 -14.50
N LYS A 120 25.05 25.36 -14.74
CA LYS A 120 25.93 25.43 -15.91
C LYS A 120 27.36 25.12 -15.48
N ILE A 121 28.12 24.41 -16.33
CA ILE A 121 29.47 23.96 -16.00
C ILE A 121 30.46 24.45 -17.09
N PRO A 122 31.56 25.16 -16.73
CA PRO A 122 31.94 25.59 -15.39
C PRO A 122 31.29 26.94 -15.00
N GLY A 123 30.32 26.90 -14.09
CA GLY A 123 29.79 28.08 -13.40
C GLY A 123 28.37 28.50 -13.80
N GLY A 124 27.61 28.96 -12.79
CA GLY A 124 26.24 29.44 -12.89
C GLY A 124 25.26 28.47 -12.23
N VAL A 125 24.63 28.93 -11.15
CA VAL A 125 23.53 28.23 -10.48
C VAL A 125 22.34 29.19 -10.47
N ASN A 126 21.21 28.76 -11.00
CA ASN A 126 19.97 29.54 -11.01
C ASN A 126 18.85 28.72 -10.36
N ALA A 127 18.30 29.22 -9.27
CA ALA A 127 17.20 28.60 -8.56
C ALA A 127 15.91 29.38 -8.75
N TYR A 128 14.83 28.68 -9.06
CA TYR A 128 13.50 29.24 -9.30
C TYR A 128 12.45 28.18 -9.03
N VAL A 129 11.19 28.58 -8.92
CA VAL A 129 10.08 27.63 -8.77
C VAL A 129 9.15 27.73 -9.97
N ILE A 130 8.53 26.62 -10.32
CA ILE A 130 7.48 26.57 -11.34
C ILE A 130 6.16 26.26 -10.66
N ASP A 131 5.15 27.10 -10.88
CA ASP A 131 3.81 26.85 -10.37
C ASP A 131 3.02 25.84 -11.23
N LEU A 132 1.80 25.52 -10.81
CA LEU A 132 0.93 24.58 -11.53
C LEU A 132 0.51 25.04 -12.94
N ARG A 133 0.73 26.32 -13.28
CA ARG A 133 0.46 26.90 -14.60
C ARG A 133 1.69 26.89 -15.50
N GLY A 134 2.85 26.50 -14.98
CA GLY A 134 4.12 26.54 -15.70
C GLY A 134 4.83 27.89 -15.61
N GLU A 135 4.37 28.82 -14.77
CA GLU A 135 4.98 30.14 -14.62
C GLU A 135 6.16 30.09 -13.64
N ARG A 136 7.21 30.86 -13.94
CA ARG A 136 8.44 30.90 -13.13
C ARG A 136 8.36 31.99 -12.07
N HIS A 137 8.70 31.64 -10.84
CA HIS A 137 8.75 32.56 -9.70
C HIS A 137 10.08 32.45 -8.95
N GLU A 138 10.35 33.42 -8.07
CA GLU A 138 11.54 33.44 -7.23
C GLU A 138 11.49 32.34 -6.15
N ALA A 139 12.64 31.70 -5.89
CA ALA A 139 12.78 30.67 -4.87
C ALA A 139 13.05 31.31 -3.49
N THR A 140 12.00 31.65 -2.75
CA THR A 140 12.13 32.28 -1.42
C THR A 140 12.61 31.28 -0.34
N PRO A 141 13.17 31.75 0.78
CA PRO A 141 13.62 30.88 1.89
C PRO A 141 12.52 29.98 2.45
N GLU A 142 11.28 30.47 2.51
CA GLU A 142 10.13 29.71 3.00
C GLU A 142 9.82 28.53 2.06
N VAL A 143 9.88 28.76 0.75
CA VAL A 143 9.63 27.72 -0.25
C VAL A 143 10.76 26.68 -0.25
N TRP A 144 12.01 27.09 0.01
CA TRP A 144 13.11 26.15 0.24
C TRP A 144 12.88 25.25 1.44
N GLN A 145 12.41 25.81 2.55
CA GLN A 145 12.13 25.04 3.76
C GLN A 145 10.99 24.03 3.54
N GLU A 146 9.92 24.44 2.86
CA GLU A 146 8.82 23.56 2.48
C GLU A 146 9.26 22.45 1.50
N THR A 147 10.13 22.79 0.54
CA THR A 147 10.72 21.83 -0.41
C THR A 147 11.57 20.79 0.31
N TYR A 148 12.42 21.23 1.25
CA TYR A 148 13.25 20.36 2.07
C TYR A 148 12.43 19.32 2.84
N VAL A 149 11.38 19.77 3.53
CA VAL A 149 10.50 18.85 4.27
C VAL A 149 9.73 17.93 3.32
N SER A 150 9.24 18.45 2.19
CA SER A 150 8.56 17.62 1.17
C SER A 150 9.45 16.50 0.63
N ALA A 151 10.71 16.80 0.31
CA ALA A 151 11.68 15.82 -0.17
C ALA A 151 11.97 14.72 0.88
N LEU A 152 12.16 15.11 2.14
CA LEU A 152 12.36 14.17 3.25
C LEU A 152 11.13 13.28 3.48
N LEU A 153 9.93 13.87 3.50
CA LEU A 153 8.68 13.11 3.67
C LEU A 153 8.48 12.09 2.56
N ARG A 154 8.73 12.46 1.29
CA ARG A 154 8.72 11.51 0.17
C ARG A 154 9.72 10.38 0.38
N ALA A 155 10.98 10.71 0.71
CA ALA A 155 12.03 9.71 0.90
C ALA A 155 11.71 8.74 2.06
N ILE A 156 11.12 9.25 3.15
CA ILE A 156 10.77 8.47 4.34
C ILE A 156 9.52 7.61 4.11
N LEU A 157 8.44 8.20 3.60
CA LEU A 157 7.15 7.52 3.50
C LEU A 157 7.12 6.54 2.33
N TYR A 158 7.71 6.90 1.19
CA TYR A 158 7.65 6.11 -0.04
C TYR A 158 8.88 5.21 -0.25
N SER A 159 9.78 5.12 0.73
CA SER A 159 11.00 4.27 0.68
C SER A 159 10.72 2.85 0.20
N ASP A 160 9.70 2.22 0.81
CA ASP A 160 9.32 0.82 0.66
C ASP A 160 8.00 0.64 -0.13
N ASP A 161 7.45 1.70 -0.74
CA ASP A 161 6.15 1.62 -1.43
C ASP A 161 6.32 0.96 -2.81
N PRO A 162 5.71 -0.23 -3.06
CA PRO A 162 5.82 -0.92 -4.34
C PRO A 162 5.12 -0.19 -5.48
N THR A 163 4.19 0.72 -5.19
CA THR A 163 3.50 1.53 -6.21
C THR A 163 4.38 2.65 -6.75
N TYR A 164 5.53 2.89 -6.12
CA TYR A 164 6.50 3.92 -6.48
C TYR A 164 7.75 3.35 -7.16
N TRP A 165 7.57 2.28 -7.96
CA TRP A 165 8.64 1.68 -8.77
C TRP A 165 8.81 2.48 -10.06
N LEU A 166 10.02 2.97 -10.30
CA LEU A 166 10.40 3.76 -11.46
C LEU A 166 11.72 3.26 -12.01
N GLU A 167 11.83 3.29 -13.34
CA GLU A 167 13.10 3.01 -14.00
C GLU A 167 14.12 4.11 -13.70
N ALA A 168 15.39 3.73 -13.54
CA ALA A 168 16.48 4.63 -13.17
C ALA A 168 16.19 5.49 -11.92
N TYR A 169 15.64 4.88 -10.87
CA TYR A 169 15.38 5.54 -9.60
C TYR A 169 16.44 5.22 -8.56
N ARG A 170 17.23 6.24 -8.19
CA ARG A 170 18.26 6.15 -7.15
C ARG A 170 17.72 6.61 -5.79
N LYS A 171 17.86 5.81 -4.75
CA LYS A 171 17.44 6.18 -3.38
C LYS A 171 18.65 6.31 -2.47
N LEU A 172 18.84 7.49 -1.88
CA LEU A 172 19.91 7.80 -0.92
C LEU A 172 19.35 7.97 0.49
N ASP A 173 20.24 7.90 1.49
CA ASP A 173 19.88 8.20 2.87
C ASP A 173 19.42 9.66 3.02
N PRO A 174 18.14 9.91 3.40
CA PRO A 174 17.62 11.27 3.52
C PRO A 174 18.23 12.05 4.70
N LEU A 175 18.65 11.33 5.75
CA LEU A 175 19.25 11.89 6.95
C LEU A 175 20.48 11.06 7.35
N THR A 176 21.65 11.69 7.30
CA THR A 176 22.96 11.02 7.47
C THR A 176 23.68 11.43 8.76
N SER A 177 23.19 12.45 9.48
CA SER A 177 23.77 12.87 10.77
C SER A 177 22.71 13.30 11.78
N PRO A 178 23.00 13.22 13.10
CA PRO A 178 22.10 13.71 14.16
C PRO A 178 21.76 15.21 14.04
N GLU A 179 22.68 16.02 13.53
CA GLU A 179 22.43 17.44 13.24
C GLU A 179 21.42 17.59 12.10
N GLY A 180 21.44 16.69 11.12
CA GLY A 180 20.41 16.60 10.08
C GLY A 180 19.03 16.31 10.65
N GLU A 181 18.91 15.37 11.59
CA GLU A 181 17.64 15.09 12.29
C GLU A 181 17.11 16.30 13.05
N LEU A 182 18.00 17.01 13.76
CA LEU A 182 17.61 18.22 14.48
C LEU A 182 17.09 19.30 13.54
N ARG A 183 17.75 19.51 12.40
CA ARG A 183 17.29 20.45 11.36
C ARG A 183 15.94 20.04 10.78
N PHE A 184 15.73 18.74 10.52
CA PHE A 184 14.44 18.22 10.08
C PHE A 184 13.34 18.52 11.10
N LEU A 185 13.56 18.22 12.38
CA LEU A 185 12.58 18.49 13.44
C LEU A 185 12.28 19.99 13.60
N GLN A 186 13.29 20.86 13.48
CA GLN A 186 13.08 22.31 13.51
C GLN A 186 12.25 22.81 12.32
N ALA A 187 12.51 22.29 11.12
CA ALA A 187 11.72 22.63 9.95
C ALA A 187 10.29 22.09 10.06
N ALA A 188 10.12 20.86 10.55
CA ALA A 188 8.82 20.28 10.83
C ALA A 188 8.04 21.09 11.87
N GLU A 189 8.69 21.56 12.95
CA GLU A 189 8.10 22.42 13.98
C GLU A 189 7.54 23.71 13.35
N SER A 190 8.31 24.38 12.50
CA SER A 190 7.87 25.62 11.85
C SER A 190 6.74 25.43 10.82
N LEU A 191 6.67 24.26 10.17
CA LEU A 191 5.67 23.95 9.15
C LEU A 191 4.47 23.16 9.71
N PHE A 192 4.45 22.88 11.01
CA PHE A 192 3.48 21.99 11.63
C PHE A 192 2.03 22.41 11.38
N THR A 193 1.73 23.71 11.50
CA THR A 193 0.38 24.28 11.27
C THR A 193 -0.10 24.12 9.83
N LYS A 194 0.83 23.96 8.87
CA LYS A 194 0.55 23.68 7.46
C LYS A 194 0.61 22.18 7.13
N GLY A 195 0.89 21.31 8.10
CA GLY A 195 1.10 19.87 7.86
C GLY A 195 -0.07 19.16 7.17
N TRP A 196 -1.31 19.63 7.38
CA TRP A 196 -2.48 19.08 6.68
C TRP A 196 -2.47 19.32 5.16
N GLN A 197 -1.71 20.30 4.66
CA GLN A 197 -1.64 20.64 3.23
C GLN A 197 -0.90 19.57 2.42
N VAL A 198 -0.01 18.79 3.05
CA VAL A 198 0.77 17.77 2.34
C VAL A 198 0.01 16.46 2.11
N GLY A 199 -1.26 16.37 2.53
CA GLY A 199 -2.10 15.18 2.40
C GLY A 199 -1.99 14.21 3.58
N SER A 200 -2.63 13.06 3.46
CA SER A 200 -2.73 12.00 4.48
C SER A 200 -2.76 10.62 3.83
N ASP A 201 -2.65 9.57 4.64
CA ASP A 201 -2.78 8.20 4.14
C ASP A 201 -4.16 7.93 3.55
N PRO A 202 -4.30 6.98 2.59
CA PRO A 202 -5.55 6.73 1.86
C PRO A 202 -6.74 6.31 2.73
N GLU A 203 -6.48 5.85 3.96
CA GLU A 203 -7.49 5.45 4.94
C GLU A 203 -8.05 6.64 5.74
N ILE A 204 -7.42 7.82 5.64
CA ILE A 204 -7.85 9.05 6.30
C ILE A 204 -8.64 9.89 5.32
N GLN A 205 -9.88 10.24 5.67
CA GLN A 205 -10.74 11.01 4.77
C GLN A 205 -10.29 12.47 4.66
N VAL A 206 -10.00 13.06 5.83
CA VAL A 206 -9.65 14.48 5.95
C VAL A 206 -8.35 14.59 6.71
N ALA A 207 -7.33 15.17 6.06
CA ALA A 207 -6.06 15.48 6.72
C ALA A 207 -6.30 16.49 7.85
N THR A 208 -5.79 16.17 9.05
CA THR A 208 -5.87 17.02 10.24
C THR A 208 -4.49 17.44 10.69
N VAL A 209 -4.37 18.24 11.75
CA VAL A 209 -3.08 18.61 12.35
C VAL A 209 -2.31 17.40 12.91
N VAL A 210 -3.01 16.31 13.24
CA VAL A 210 -2.41 15.07 13.77
C VAL A 210 -2.37 13.92 12.77
N SER A 211 -3.28 13.89 11.80
CA SER A 211 -3.39 12.85 10.77
C SER A 211 -3.03 13.43 9.41
N ASN A 212 -1.74 13.49 9.10
CA ASN A 212 -1.21 13.97 7.82
C ASN A 212 0.16 13.33 7.54
N HIS A 213 0.71 13.53 6.34
CA HIS A 213 2.00 12.96 5.97
C HIS A 213 3.18 13.52 6.77
N LEU A 214 3.12 14.75 7.29
CA LEU A 214 4.18 15.29 8.14
C LEU A 214 4.29 14.50 9.46
N THR A 215 3.17 14.32 10.16
CA THR A 215 3.14 13.56 11.42
C THR A 215 3.37 12.08 11.19
N ALA A 216 2.82 11.50 10.12
CA ALA A 216 3.08 10.12 9.72
C ALA A 216 4.57 9.89 9.40
N GLY A 217 5.22 10.81 8.69
CA GLY A 217 6.65 10.72 8.38
C GLY A 217 7.54 10.78 9.62
N ILE A 218 7.24 11.70 10.56
CA ILE A 218 7.95 11.79 11.84
C ILE A 218 7.75 10.50 12.65
N MET A 219 6.51 10.03 12.78
CA MET A 219 6.21 8.81 13.54
C MET A 219 6.81 7.56 12.89
N LYS A 220 6.82 7.44 11.56
CA LYS A 220 7.49 6.35 10.84
C LYS A 220 8.99 6.40 11.09
N TYR A 221 9.63 7.55 10.87
CA TYR A 221 11.09 7.68 10.97
C TYR A 221 11.62 7.47 12.40
N PHE A 222 10.97 8.02 13.43
CA PHE A 222 11.41 7.83 14.81
C PHE A 222 10.86 6.55 15.45
N GLY A 223 9.62 6.18 15.13
CA GLY A 223 8.97 4.99 15.70
C GLY A 223 9.53 3.67 15.18
N ASP A 224 9.82 3.56 13.88
CA ASP A 224 10.40 2.34 13.31
C ASP A 224 11.86 2.12 13.77
N SER A 225 12.51 3.15 14.32
CA SER A 225 13.83 3.04 14.96
C SER A 225 13.77 2.96 16.49
N GLY A 226 12.58 2.93 17.10
CA GLY A 226 12.39 2.92 18.56
C GLY A 226 12.81 4.22 19.27
N ARG A 227 13.27 5.24 18.55
CA ARG A 227 13.78 6.50 19.10
C ARG A 227 12.67 7.54 19.27
N TYR A 228 11.68 7.19 20.10
CA TYR A 228 10.50 8.02 20.32
C TYR A 228 10.79 9.32 21.08
N GLN A 229 11.92 9.44 21.78
CA GLN A 229 12.27 10.63 22.57
C GLN A 229 12.31 11.92 21.73
N GLN A 230 12.89 11.86 20.53
CA GLN A 230 13.02 13.00 19.63
C GLN A 230 11.64 13.48 19.18
N ALA A 231 10.74 12.54 18.83
CA ALA A 231 9.36 12.85 18.49
C ALA A 231 8.57 13.39 19.69
N ALA A 232 8.74 12.80 20.88
CA ALA A 232 8.12 13.27 22.12
C ALA A 232 8.49 14.73 22.41
N ASN A 233 9.79 15.07 22.37
CA ASN A 233 10.27 16.44 22.61
C ASN A 233 9.65 17.47 21.67
N LEU A 234 9.46 17.11 20.39
CA LEU A 234 8.78 17.96 19.42
C LEU A 234 7.29 18.12 19.79
N PHE A 235 6.59 17.02 20.04
CA PHE A 235 5.16 17.05 20.34
C PHE A 235 4.84 17.69 21.69
N GLU A 236 5.73 17.64 22.68
CA GLU A 236 5.57 18.37 23.94
C GLU A 236 5.47 19.87 23.72
N LYS A 237 6.36 20.44 22.89
CA LYS A 237 6.33 21.87 22.57
C LYS A 237 5.04 22.24 21.85
N LEU A 238 4.63 21.40 20.89
CA LEU A 238 3.45 21.66 20.06
C LEU A 238 2.13 21.47 20.82
N ALA A 239 2.06 20.51 21.74
CA ALA A 239 0.87 20.21 22.53
C ALA A 239 0.45 21.35 23.47
N VAL A 240 1.37 22.27 23.80
CA VAL A 240 1.05 23.50 24.55
C VAL A 240 0.09 24.41 23.78
N HIS A 241 0.24 24.46 22.46
CA HIS A 241 -0.56 25.32 21.57
C HIS A 241 -1.71 24.57 20.91
N GLU A 242 -1.51 23.30 20.59
CA GLU A 242 -2.46 22.45 19.87
C GLU A 242 -2.77 21.19 20.69
N PRO A 243 -3.83 21.19 21.52
CA PRO A 243 -4.12 20.10 22.45
C PRO A 243 -4.32 18.73 21.78
N GLU A 244 -4.77 18.68 20.51
CA GLU A 244 -4.94 17.43 19.75
C GLU A 244 -3.63 16.67 19.54
N VAL A 245 -2.50 17.39 19.48
CA VAL A 245 -1.14 16.83 19.34
C VAL A 245 -0.77 15.93 20.52
N SER A 246 -1.45 16.09 21.66
CA SER A 246 -1.31 15.22 22.83
C SER A 246 -1.53 13.74 22.49
N SER A 247 -2.28 13.42 21.42
CA SER A 247 -2.42 12.04 20.93
C SER A 247 -1.11 11.48 20.39
N LEU A 248 -0.37 12.25 19.59
CA LEU A 248 0.95 11.85 19.08
C LEU A 248 1.98 11.80 20.22
N LEU A 249 1.94 12.78 21.12
CA LEU A 249 2.80 12.81 22.30
C LEU A 249 2.62 11.57 23.18
N ALA A 250 1.36 11.20 23.46
CA ALA A 250 1.05 10.01 24.24
C ALA A 250 1.51 8.72 23.53
N LYS A 251 1.37 8.62 22.20
CA LYS A 251 1.94 7.51 21.42
C LYS A 251 3.45 7.43 21.58
N SER A 252 4.16 8.55 21.49
CA SER A 252 5.62 8.59 21.69
C SER A 252 6.01 8.13 23.09
N TYR A 253 5.32 8.58 24.14
CA TYR A 253 5.59 8.14 25.51
C TYR A 253 5.29 6.65 25.75
N ILE A 254 4.23 6.10 25.14
CA ILE A 254 3.97 4.65 25.15
C ILE A 254 5.13 3.91 24.47
N GLY A 255 5.62 4.39 23.33
CA GLY A 255 6.77 3.83 22.63
C GLY A 255 8.07 3.87 23.44
N MET A 256 8.21 4.81 24.37
CA MET A 256 9.32 4.89 25.33
C MET A 256 9.12 4.02 26.58
N ASN A 257 8.06 3.22 26.65
CA ASN A 257 7.63 2.48 27.84
C ASN A 257 7.31 3.39 29.06
N GLU A 258 7.05 4.69 28.86
CA GLU A 258 6.65 5.65 29.89
C GLU A 258 5.13 5.77 30.02
N GLU A 259 4.47 4.62 30.21
CA GLU A 259 3.01 4.48 30.14
C GLU A 259 2.25 5.38 31.13
N VAL A 260 2.78 5.57 32.34
CA VAL A 260 2.15 6.39 33.38
C VAL A 260 2.06 7.84 32.94
N LYS A 261 3.14 8.39 32.35
CA LYS A 261 3.15 9.75 31.82
C LYS A 261 2.19 9.87 30.64
N ALA A 262 2.19 8.90 29.73
CA ALA A 262 1.26 8.87 28.61
C ALA A 262 -0.20 8.94 29.06
N VAL A 263 -0.60 8.15 30.07
CA VAL A 263 -1.97 8.17 30.62
C VAL A 263 -2.29 9.50 31.30
N GLN A 264 -1.35 10.11 32.01
CA GLN A 264 -1.54 11.43 32.61
C GLN A 264 -1.77 12.51 31.54
N ILE A 265 -1.00 12.47 30.44
CA ILE A 265 -1.13 13.38 29.30
C ILE A 265 -2.49 13.18 28.62
N ILE A 266 -2.88 11.94 28.33
CA ILE A 266 -4.20 11.63 27.77
C ILE A 266 -5.31 12.17 28.69
N SER A 267 -5.23 11.92 29.99
CA SER A 267 -6.23 12.40 30.95
C SER A 267 -6.33 13.92 31.00
N ALA A 268 -5.19 14.63 30.96
CA ALA A 268 -5.15 16.08 30.93
C ALA A 268 -5.73 16.64 29.62
N ALA A 269 -5.33 16.07 28.48
CA ALA A 269 -5.78 16.48 27.15
C ALA A 269 -7.29 16.24 26.96
N MET A 270 -7.83 15.11 27.42
CA MET A 270 -9.26 14.80 27.34
C MET A 270 -10.15 15.78 28.11
N ARG A 271 -9.63 16.43 29.17
CA ARG A 271 -10.38 17.49 29.87
C ARG A 271 -10.54 18.74 29.01
N GLN A 272 -9.63 18.97 28.07
CA GLN A 272 -9.65 20.11 27.15
C GLN A 272 -10.37 19.76 25.85
N THR A 273 -10.10 18.58 25.28
CA THR A 273 -10.63 18.12 23.98
C THR A 273 -11.32 16.75 24.09
N PRO A 274 -12.48 16.66 24.78
CA PRO A 274 -13.16 15.38 25.07
C PRO A 274 -13.72 14.67 23.82
N GLN A 275 -13.82 15.38 22.69
CA GLN A 275 -14.36 14.84 21.43
C GLN A 275 -13.28 14.43 20.42
N SER A 276 -11.99 14.44 20.81
CA SER A 276 -10.92 14.02 19.92
C SER A 276 -10.86 12.50 19.79
N TYR A 277 -11.22 11.97 18.62
CA TYR A 277 -11.19 10.53 18.36
C TYR A 277 -9.75 9.97 18.38
N THR A 278 -8.74 10.78 18.05
CA THR A 278 -7.34 10.34 18.03
C THR A 278 -6.81 10.08 19.45
N LEU A 279 -7.19 10.89 20.44
CA LEU A 279 -6.91 10.61 21.85
C LEU A 279 -7.61 9.34 22.33
N LEU A 280 -8.89 9.17 21.97
CA LEU A 280 -9.66 7.97 22.29
C LEU A 280 -9.03 6.71 21.67
N HIS A 281 -8.49 6.79 20.44
CA HIS A 281 -7.77 5.71 19.80
C HIS A 281 -6.50 5.31 20.57
N VAL A 282 -5.70 6.29 21.00
CA VAL A 282 -4.48 5.99 21.77
C VAL A 282 -4.83 5.31 23.09
N GLN A 283 -5.84 5.81 23.79
CA GLN A 283 -6.31 5.21 25.04
C GLN A 283 -6.89 3.80 24.81
N CYS A 284 -7.63 3.62 23.72
CA CYS A 284 -8.17 2.34 23.29
C CYS A 284 -7.05 1.33 23.02
N ASP A 285 -6.04 1.68 22.23
CA ASP A 285 -4.90 0.83 21.90
C ASP A 285 -4.09 0.48 23.16
N PHE A 286 -3.91 1.43 24.07
CA PHE A 286 -3.27 1.18 25.37
C PHE A 286 -4.07 0.20 26.24
N LEU A 287 -5.40 0.36 26.34
CA LEU A 287 -6.23 -0.57 27.12
C LEU A 287 -6.29 -1.96 26.48
N ARG A 288 -6.32 -2.03 25.14
CA ARG A 288 -6.24 -3.27 24.37
C ARG A 288 -4.94 -4.02 24.67
N SER A 289 -3.78 -3.33 24.68
CA SER A 289 -2.49 -3.95 25.01
C SER A 289 -2.41 -4.45 26.46
N LYS A 290 -3.17 -3.86 27.39
CA LYS A 290 -3.32 -4.33 28.78
C LYS A 290 -4.40 -5.40 28.97
N GLY A 291 -5.02 -5.87 27.90
CA GLY A 291 -6.08 -6.89 27.93
C GLY A 291 -7.44 -6.39 28.45
N LYS A 292 -7.64 -5.08 28.60
CA LYS A 292 -8.88 -4.45 29.07
C LYS A 292 -9.84 -4.15 27.91
N HIS A 293 -10.19 -5.19 27.16
CA HIS A 293 -10.98 -5.10 25.92
C HIS A 293 -12.36 -4.45 26.12
N GLU A 294 -13.06 -4.71 27.22
CA GLU A 294 -14.38 -4.11 27.47
C GLU A 294 -14.33 -2.58 27.62
N TRP A 295 -13.27 -2.06 28.25
CA TRP A 295 -13.09 -0.62 28.41
C TRP A 295 -12.66 0.01 27.09
N ALA A 296 -11.76 -0.65 26.37
CA ALA A 296 -11.39 -0.25 25.01
C ALA A 296 -12.62 -0.16 24.09
N LEU A 297 -13.56 -1.12 24.18
CA LEU A 297 -14.80 -1.12 23.40
C LEU A 297 -15.66 0.11 23.67
N LYS A 298 -15.80 0.52 24.93
CA LYS A 298 -16.57 1.73 25.30
C LYS A 298 -15.95 2.98 24.67
N LEU A 299 -14.63 3.10 24.71
CA LEU A 299 -13.91 4.22 24.09
C LEU A 299 -13.99 4.19 22.56
N ALA A 300 -13.88 3.03 21.94
CA ALA A 300 -14.00 2.90 20.48
C ALA A 300 -15.40 3.29 19.98
N ARG A 301 -16.47 2.91 20.70
CA ARG A 301 -17.84 3.38 20.42
C ARG A 301 -17.94 4.91 20.53
N GLN A 302 -17.31 5.49 21.55
CA GLN A 302 -17.25 6.94 21.70
C GLN A 302 -16.47 7.58 20.55
N ALA A 303 -15.36 6.99 20.11
CA ALA A 303 -14.56 7.48 18.98
C ALA A 303 -15.37 7.50 17.68
N VAL A 304 -16.15 6.44 17.41
CA VAL A 304 -17.09 6.40 16.28
C VAL A 304 -18.17 7.48 16.40
N ASN A 305 -18.71 7.72 17.60
CA ASN A 305 -19.67 8.81 17.80
C ASN A 305 -19.06 10.19 17.58
N CYS A 306 -17.76 10.37 17.86
CA CYS A 306 -17.04 11.62 17.63
C CYS A 306 -16.72 11.85 16.15
N ALA A 307 -16.35 10.80 15.40
CA ALA A 307 -15.98 10.90 13.99
C ALA A 307 -16.58 9.74 13.17
N PRO A 308 -17.91 9.73 12.93
CA PRO A 308 -18.59 8.63 12.25
C PRO A 308 -18.27 8.57 10.75
N SER A 309 -17.72 9.63 10.17
CA SER A 309 -17.30 9.66 8.76
C SER A 309 -15.91 9.05 8.54
N GLU A 310 -15.11 8.86 9.59
CA GLU A 310 -13.73 8.37 9.48
C GLU A 310 -13.66 6.84 9.55
N PHE A 311 -13.11 6.21 8.50
CA PHE A 311 -12.97 4.75 8.39
C PHE A 311 -12.22 4.14 9.59
N VAL A 312 -11.12 4.79 10.00
CA VAL A 312 -10.24 4.29 11.07
C VAL A 312 -10.94 4.09 12.42
N THR A 313 -12.03 4.83 12.68
CA THR A 313 -12.80 4.67 13.93
C THR A 313 -13.63 3.39 13.93
N TRP A 314 -14.27 3.09 12.80
CA TRP A 314 -15.06 1.88 12.59
C TRP A 314 -14.18 0.63 12.48
N GLU A 315 -13.02 0.76 11.82
CA GLU A 315 -11.99 -0.29 11.80
C GLU A 315 -11.60 -0.68 13.22
N LYS A 316 -11.24 0.29 14.06
CA LYS A 316 -10.83 0.06 15.44
C LYS A 316 -11.93 -0.61 16.26
N LEU A 317 -13.17 -0.17 16.09
CA LEU A 317 -14.32 -0.74 16.77
C LEU A 317 -14.57 -2.20 16.33
N THR A 318 -14.47 -2.47 15.02
CA THR A 318 -14.62 -3.83 14.47
C THR A 318 -13.55 -4.76 15.03
N ASP A 319 -12.30 -4.30 15.07
CA ASP A 319 -11.15 -5.04 15.60
C ASP A 319 -11.38 -5.50 17.05
N LEU A 320 -11.95 -4.64 17.88
CA LEU A 320 -12.25 -4.95 19.28
C LEU A 320 -13.43 -5.90 19.45
N TYR A 321 -14.44 -5.83 18.58
CA TYR A 321 -15.51 -6.83 18.60
C TYR A 321 -14.99 -8.21 18.23
N ILE A 322 -14.06 -8.30 17.27
CA ILE A 322 -13.37 -9.54 16.94
C ILE A 322 -12.58 -10.05 18.16
N ASP A 323 -11.84 -9.17 18.86
CA ASP A 323 -11.11 -9.56 20.09
C ASP A 323 -12.04 -10.12 21.19
N LEU A 324 -13.25 -9.58 21.30
CA LEU A 324 -14.25 -9.99 22.30
C LEU A 324 -15.12 -11.19 21.86
N GLY A 325 -14.90 -11.74 20.67
CA GLY A 325 -15.73 -12.82 20.11
C GLY A 325 -17.16 -12.40 19.76
N GLN A 326 -17.42 -11.09 19.66
CA GLN A 326 -18.73 -10.53 19.31
C GLN A 326 -18.87 -10.40 17.79
N TYR A 327 -18.87 -11.54 17.09
CA TYR A 327 -18.74 -11.60 15.63
C TYR A 327 -19.92 -10.96 14.87
N GLU A 328 -21.14 -11.08 15.36
CA GLU A 328 -22.32 -10.40 14.79
C GLU A 328 -22.16 -8.88 14.81
N SER A 329 -21.71 -8.34 15.94
CA SER A 329 -21.46 -6.91 16.10
C SER A 329 -20.28 -6.45 15.24
N ALA A 330 -19.24 -7.27 15.11
CA ALA A 330 -18.12 -6.99 14.20
C ALA A 330 -18.59 -6.86 12.75
N LEU A 331 -19.38 -7.82 12.23
CA LEU A 331 -19.90 -7.75 10.86
C LEU A 331 -20.82 -6.55 10.63
N LEU A 332 -21.73 -6.27 11.57
CA LEU A 332 -22.62 -5.11 11.49
C LEU A 332 -21.83 -3.78 11.49
N THR A 333 -20.76 -3.72 12.28
CA THR A 333 -19.88 -2.55 12.35
C THR A 333 -19.08 -2.40 11.06
N LEU A 334 -18.53 -3.50 10.54
CA LEU A 334 -17.80 -3.53 9.27
C LEU A 334 -18.69 -3.06 8.12
N ASN A 335 -19.94 -3.52 8.07
CA ASN A 335 -20.93 -3.09 7.07
C ASN A 335 -21.26 -1.59 7.15
N SER A 336 -21.10 -0.99 8.33
CA SER A 336 -21.35 0.43 8.56
C SER A 336 -20.12 1.32 8.29
N CYS A 337 -18.96 0.74 7.95
CA CYS A 337 -17.73 1.48 7.67
C CYS A 337 -17.90 2.40 6.46
N PRO A 338 -17.52 3.68 6.55
CA PRO A 338 -17.45 4.56 5.40
C PRO A 338 -16.26 4.14 4.52
N MET A 339 -16.53 3.91 3.22
CA MET A 339 -15.52 3.50 2.25
C MET A 339 -15.13 4.70 1.37
N PHE A 340 -13.83 4.94 1.22
CA PHE A 340 -13.31 6.09 0.48
C PHE A 340 -12.68 5.68 -0.83
N THR A 341 -12.98 6.40 -1.91
CA THR A 341 -12.27 6.30 -3.19
C THR A 341 -10.77 6.33 -2.99
N PHE A 342 -10.09 5.24 -3.38
CA PHE A 342 -8.65 5.18 -3.30
C PHE A 342 -8.08 6.16 -4.33
N ASN A 343 -7.43 7.20 -3.81
CA ASN A 343 -6.57 8.05 -4.63
C ASN A 343 -5.20 7.37 -4.65
N GLY A 344 -4.78 6.95 -5.84
CA GLY A 344 -3.44 6.41 -6.02
C GLY A 344 -2.37 7.46 -5.72
N ARG A 345 -1.18 6.99 -5.34
CA ARG A 345 0.01 7.83 -5.24
C ARG A 345 0.26 8.55 -6.57
N ASP A 346 0.92 9.70 -6.49
CA ASP A 346 1.25 10.52 -7.65
C ASP A 346 2.08 9.74 -8.68
N ALA A 347 1.44 9.35 -9.77
CA ALA A 347 2.02 8.49 -10.80
C ALA A 347 2.84 9.28 -11.83
N HIS A 348 3.86 8.64 -12.37
CA HIS A 348 4.72 9.22 -13.40
C HIS A 348 4.27 8.82 -14.79
N ARG A 349 4.35 9.79 -15.71
CA ARG A 349 4.25 9.49 -17.13
C ARG A 349 5.56 8.86 -17.59
N ILE A 350 5.51 7.59 -17.97
CA ILE A 350 6.64 6.91 -18.61
C ILE A 350 6.85 7.56 -19.99
N LEU A 351 8.07 8.03 -20.23
CA LEU A 351 8.48 8.62 -21.50
C LEU A 351 9.19 7.58 -22.36
N PRO A 352 9.07 7.64 -23.70
CA PRO A 352 9.86 6.79 -24.57
C PRO A 352 11.34 7.14 -24.40
N ALA A 353 12.16 6.13 -24.08
CA ALA A 353 13.60 6.30 -23.96
C ALA A 353 14.29 6.00 -25.30
N SER A 354 15.30 6.79 -25.67
CA SER A 354 16.17 6.44 -26.80
C SER A 354 17.13 5.31 -26.44
N ARG A 355 17.60 5.29 -25.19
CA ARG A 355 18.40 4.23 -24.58
C ARG A 355 18.26 4.30 -23.07
N ILE A 356 18.24 3.15 -22.41
CA ILE A 356 18.38 3.07 -20.95
C ILE A 356 19.77 2.52 -20.63
N HIS A 357 20.46 3.17 -19.71
CA HIS A 357 21.71 2.70 -19.14
C HIS A 357 21.48 2.33 -17.68
N SER A 358 21.55 1.03 -17.39
CA SER A 358 21.35 0.47 -16.06
C SER A 358 22.64 -0.23 -15.63
N PRO A 359 23.62 0.49 -15.06
CA PRO A 359 24.87 -0.11 -14.64
C PRO A 359 24.59 -1.13 -13.53
N PHE A 360 25.15 -2.32 -13.65
CA PHE A 360 24.94 -3.38 -12.68
C PHE A 360 26.09 -3.39 -11.67
N HIS A 361 25.77 -3.25 -10.39
CA HIS A 361 26.76 -3.31 -9.31
C HIS A 361 27.23 -4.76 -9.08
N ARG A 362 28.08 -5.27 -9.99
CA ARG A 362 28.59 -6.66 -10.00
C ARG A 362 29.04 -7.18 -8.64
N PRO A 363 29.79 -6.41 -7.81
CA PRO A 363 30.32 -6.94 -6.54
C PRO A 363 29.28 -7.47 -5.54
N ILE A 364 28.01 -7.05 -5.64
CA ILE A 364 26.91 -7.58 -4.83
C ILE A 364 25.89 -8.34 -5.69
N GLY A 365 25.74 -7.94 -6.94
CA GLY A 365 24.77 -8.53 -7.86
C GLY A 365 25.10 -9.97 -8.30
N ASP A 366 26.35 -10.41 -8.21
CA ASP A 366 26.76 -11.77 -8.59
C ASP A 366 26.08 -12.88 -7.75
N ILE A 367 25.54 -12.53 -6.57
CA ILE A 367 24.78 -13.48 -5.76
C ILE A 367 23.36 -13.67 -6.32
N LEU A 368 22.82 -12.70 -7.06
CA LEU A 368 21.46 -12.73 -7.57
C LEU A 368 21.36 -13.67 -8.78
N PRO A 369 20.19 -14.28 -9.00
CA PRO A 369 19.94 -14.97 -10.24
C PRO A 369 19.96 -14.01 -11.44
N ASP A 370 20.13 -14.56 -12.64
CA ASP A 370 20.05 -13.78 -13.88
C ASP A 370 18.63 -13.20 -14.06
N LYS A 371 18.56 -11.95 -14.55
CA LYS A 371 17.30 -11.29 -14.94
C LYS A 371 16.79 -11.84 -16.28
N GLN A 372 16.48 -13.13 -16.33
CA GLN A 372 15.89 -13.80 -17.49
C GLN A 372 14.51 -14.34 -17.11
N LYS A 373 13.54 -14.18 -18.01
CA LYS A 373 12.23 -14.78 -17.83
C LYS A 373 12.35 -16.28 -18.01
N THR A 374 11.93 -17.06 -17.02
CA THR A 374 11.96 -18.52 -17.05
C THR A 374 10.54 -19.10 -16.95
N GLU A 375 10.41 -20.42 -17.05
CA GLU A 375 9.14 -21.11 -16.78
C GLU A 375 8.66 -20.86 -15.33
N ASP A 376 9.57 -20.52 -14.42
CA ASP A 376 9.23 -20.21 -13.03
C ASP A 376 8.48 -18.88 -12.85
N ASP A 377 8.47 -18.01 -13.87
CA ASP A 377 7.68 -16.78 -13.92
C ASP A 377 6.25 -16.99 -14.43
N GLU A 378 5.90 -18.22 -14.81
CA GLU A 378 4.54 -18.58 -15.20
C GLU A 378 3.78 -19.11 -13.98
N ALA A 379 2.48 -18.83 -13.92
CA ALA A 379 1.61 -19.34 -12.86
C ALA A 379 0.24 -19.65 -13.44
N ASP A 380 -0.46 -20.59 -12.81
CA ASP A 380 -1.85 -20.91 -13.16
C ASP A 380 -2.69 -19.61 -13.28
N PRO A 381 -3.42 -19.41 -14.40
CA PRO A 381 -4.32 -18.26 -14.55
C PRO A 381 -5.30 -18.08 -13.40
N ALA A 382 -5.72 -19.14 -12.72
CA ALA A 382 -6.59 -19.06 -11.54
C ALA A 382 -5.90 -18.36 -10.36
N LEU A 383 -4.60 -18.60 -10.15
CA LEU A 383 -3.78 -17.93 -9.12
C LEU A 383 -3.50 -16.48 -9.48
N GLN A 384 -3.21 -16.19 -10.75
CA GLN A 384 -2.95 -14.83 -11.22
C GLN A 384 -4.20 -13.92 -11.16
N ARG A 385 -5.39 -14.50 -11.32
CA ARG A 385 -6.67 -13.77 -11.33
C ARG A 385 -7.30 -13.62 -9.94
N LEU A 386 -6.59 -13.99 -8.87
CA LEU A 386 -7.09 -13.75 -7.52
C LEU A 386 -7.42 -12.25 -7.35
N PRO A 387 -8.62 -11.89 -6.87
CA PRO A 387 -9.04 -10.49 -6.80
C PRO A 387 -8.47 -9.75 -5.58
N ALA A 388 -8.16 -10.46 -4.49
CA ALA A 388 -7.68 -9.85 -3.24
C ALA A 388 -6.39 -9.01 -3.39
N PRO A 389 -5.34 -9.45 -4.13
CA PRO A 389 -4.15 -8.64 -4.40
C PRO A 389 -4.43 -7.28 -5.08
N GLY A 390 -5.57 -7.11 -5.73
CA GLY A 390 -5.98 -5.86 -6.37
C GLY A 390 -6.62 -4.83 -5.42
N LEU A 391 -7.01 -5.23 -4.21
CA LEU A 391 -7.64 -4.33 -3.24
C LEU A 391 -6.67 -3.26 -2.74
N ARG A 392 -7.16 -2.03 -2.52
CA ARG A 392 -6.38 -0.86 -2.08
C ARG A 392 -7.13 -0.07 -1.01
N GLY A 393 -6.42 0.80 -0.27
CA GLY A 393 -6.99 1.71 0.73
C GLY A 393 -7.96 1.02 1.71
N THR A 394 -9.10 1.67 1.96
CA THR A 394 -10.14 1.19 2.88
C THR A 394 -10.65 -0.23 2.56
N TRP A 395 -10.73 -0.63 1.28
CA TRP A 395 -11.15 -1.99 0.90
C TRP A 395 -10.15 -3.07 1.31
N ALA A 396 -8.85 -2.82 1.14
CA ALA A 396 -7.82 -3.76 1.57
C ALA A 396 -7.84 -3.93 3.10
N ARG A 397 -8.03 -2.83 3.84
CA ARG A 397 -8.16 -2.83 5.30
C ARG A 397 -9.41 -3.57 5.78
N ALA A 398 -10.57 -3.31 5.17
CA ALA A 398 -11.81 -4.01 5.46
C ALA A 398 -11.70 -5.52 5.16
N TYR A 399 -11.04 -5.89 4.06
CA TYR A 399 -10.77 -7.28 3.74
C TYR A 399 -9.88 -7.97 4.79
N ALA A 400 -8.85 -7.28 5.30
CA ALA A 400 -8.01 -7.82 6.37
C ALA A 400 -8.79 -8.08 7.68
N LEU A 401 -9.80 -7.26 8.00
CA LEU A 401 -10.72 -7.53 9.12
C LEU A 401 -11.57 -8.76 8.86
N LEU A 402 -12.06 -8.94 7.62
CA LEU A 402 -12.87 -10.09 7.24
C LEU A 402 -12.06 -11.41 7.25
N THR A 403 -10.81 -11.39 6.75
CA THR A 403 -9.92 -12.57 6.83
C THR A 403 -9.56 -12.90 8.27
N ARG A 404 -9.41 -11.88 9.13
CA ARG A 404 -9.17 -12.06 10.56
C ARG A 404 -10.38 -12.64 11.29
N LEU A 405 -11.60 -12.28 10.87
CA LEU A 405 -12.82 -12.84 11.43
C LEU A 405 -12.97 -14.32 11.02
N VAL A 406 -12.78 -14.65 9.74
CA VAL A 406 -12.89 -16.04 9.28
C VAL A 406 -11.81 -16.95 9.87
N SER A 407 -10.61 -16.44 10.16
CA SER A 407 -9.56 -17.24 10.79
C SER A 407 -9.89 -17.65 12.23
N GLN A 408 -10.84 -16.98 12.89
CA GLN A 408 -11.31 -17.34 14.23
C GLN A 408 -12.50 -18.30 14.24
N ILE A 409 -13.49 -18.09 13.36
CA ILE A 409 -14.76 -18.84 13.39
C ILE A 409 -14.94 -19.84 12.25
N GLY A 410 -14.14 -19.73 11.18
CA GLY A 410 -14.29 -20.54 9.97
C GLY A 410 -15.38 -20.03 9.01
N TRP A 411 -15.38 -20.56 7.79
CA TRP A 411 -16.26 -20.10 6.71
C TRP A 411 -17.75 -20.35 6.98
N ASP A 412 -18.10 -21.54 7.47
CA ASP A 412 -19.51 -21.91 7.65
C ASP A 412 -20.19 -21.10 8.75
N GLU A 413 -19.51 -20.88 9.89
CA GLU A 413 -20.01 -20.02 10.96
C GLU A 413 -20.06 -18.55 10.53
N LEU A 414 -19.11 -18.11 9.71
CA LEU A 414 -19.16 -16.78 9.11
C LEU A 414 -20.41 -16.61 8.21
N LEU A 415 -20.75 -17.61 7.39
CA LEU A 415 -21.97 -17.58 6.57
C LEU A 415 -23.25 -17.62 7.41
N LYS A 416 -23.28 -18.39 8.50
CA LYS A 416 -24.40 -18.37 9.47
C LYS A 416 -24.55 -17.01 10.13
N THR A 417 -23.44 -16.42 10.57
CA THR A 417 -23.43 -15.08 11.17
C THR A 417 -23.94 -14.05 10.15
N ARG A 418 -23.46 -14.12 8.90
CA ARG A 418 -23.89 -13.25 7.80
C ARG A 418 -25.40 -13.37 7.54
N SER A 419 -25.95 -14.58 7.41
CA SER A 419 -27.39 -14.78 7.14
C SER A 419 -28.27 -14.42 8.34
N TYR A 420 -27.72 -14.47 9.55
CA TYR A 420 -28.39 -14.02 10.75
C TYR A 420 -28.51 -12.48 10.80
N VAL A 421 -27.42 -11.75 10.54
CA VAL A 421 -27.40 -10.29 10.65
C VAL A 421 -27.87 -9.55 9.40
N PHE A 422 -27.76 -10.15 8.21
CA PHE A 422 -28.01 -9.47 6.94
C PHE A 422 -29.18 -10.03 6.13
N VAL A 423 -29.72 -9.13 5.32
CA VAL A 423 -30.62 -9.38 4.19
C VAL A 423 -29.85 -9.07 2.91
N MET A 424 -29.97 -9.92 1.90
CA MET A 424 -29.37 -9.67 0.60
C MET A 424 -30.25 -8.73 -0.24
N GLU A 425 -29.65 -7.92 -1.12
CA GLU A 425 -30.42 -6.93 -1.89
C GLU A 425 -31.47 -7.59 -2.81
N GLU A 426 -31.15 -8.75 -3.39
CA GLU A 426 -32.10 -9.51 -4.22
C GLU A 426 -33.27 -10.04 -3.40
N GLU A 427 -33.02 -10.53 -2.20
CA GLU A 427 -34.08 -10.97 -1.26
C GLU A 427 -34.98 -9.80 -0.88
N TYR A 428 -34.39 -8.63 -0.59
CA TYR A 428 -35.15 -7.40 -0.29
C TYR A 428 -35.99 -6.93 -1.48
N ARG A 429 -35.44 -6.95 -2.71
CA ARG A 429 -36.15 -6.55 -3.94
C ARG A 429 -37.29 -7.51 -4.27
N MET A 430 -37.06 -8.82 -4.18
CA MET A 430 -38.09 -9.83 -4.45
C MET A 430 -39.27 -9.69 -3.49
N GLN A 431 -39.01 -9.41 -2.21
CA GLN A 431 -40.09 -9.18 -1.26
C GLN A 431 -40.82 -7.87 -1.46
N LYS A 432 -40.10 -6.79 -1.78
CA LYS A 432 -40.76 -5.53 -2.12
C LYS A 432 -41.68 -5.71 -3.33
N ALA A 433 -41.21 -6.42 -4.37
CA ALA A 433 -42.04 -6.76 -5.52
C ALA A 433 -43.24 -7.65 -5.16
N GLN A 434 -43.07 -8.65 -4.28
CA GLN A 434 -44.17 -9.48 -3.79
C GLN A 434 -45.17 -8.69 -2.92
N GLY A 435 -44.69 -7.75 -2.09
CA GLY A 435 -45.52 -6.86 -1.28
C GLY A 435 -46.31 -5.87 -2.12
N ASP A 436 -45.70 -5.29 -3.16
CA ASP A 436 -46.36 -4.41 -4.13
C ASP A 436 -47.44 -5.18 -4.91
N ILE A 437 -47.18 -6.44 -5.30
CA ILE A 437 -48.16 -7.33 -5.94
C ILE A 437 -49.32 -7.65 -4.99
N GLN A 438 -49.04 -7.93 -3.71
CA GLN A 438 -50.09 -8.19 -2.71
C GLN A 438 -50.93 -6.95 -2.39
N GLN A 439 -50.33 -5.75 -2.34
CA GLN A 439 -51.07 -4.49 -2.17
C GLN A 439 -51.90 -4.11 -3.40
N ALA A 440 -51.38 -4.36 -4.61
CA ALA A 440 -52.14 -4.19 -5.86
C ALA A 440 -53.29 -5.20 -5.99
N ALA A 441 -53.13 -6.42 -5.46
CA ALA A 441 -54.19 -7.42 -5.40
C ALA A 441 -55.24 -7.12 -4.30
N ALA A 442 -54.87 -6.45 -3.21
CA ALA A 442 -55.79 -6.05 -2.15
C ALA A 442 -56.66 -4.83 -2.54
N THR A 443 -56.15 -3.94 -3.40
CA THR A 443 -56.87 -2.74 -3.87
C THR A 443 -57.91 -3.02 -4.96
N THR A 444 -57.90 -4.20 -5.58
CA THR A 444 -58.89 -4.60 -6.60
C THR A 444 -60.16 -5.25 -6.02
N ASN A 445 -60.22 -5.52 -4.71
CA ASN A 445 -61.36 -6.20 -4.05
C ASN A 445 -62.14 -5.37 -3.01
N GLY A 446 -62.09 -4.03 -3.07
CA GLY A 446 -62.84 -3.16 -2.16
C GLY A 446 -63.50 -1.97 -2.83
N HIS A 447 -64.70 -2.16 -3.39
CA HIS A 447 -65.67 -1.09 -3.59
C HIS A 447 -66.61 -1.06 -2.37
N ASP A 448 -66.35 -0.20 -1.38
CA ASP A 448 -67.37 0.73 -0.88
C ASP A 448 -66.74 1.85 -0.05
N GLY A 449 -67.30 3.05 -0.16
CA GLY A 449 -66.60 4.31 0.11
C GLY A 449 -66.44 4.71 1.58
N MET A 450 -65.30 5.35 1.89
CA MET A 450 -65.24 6.55 2.72
C MET A 450 -63.93 7.30 2.47
N VAL A 451 -64.01 8.61 2.22
CA VAL A 451 -62.88 9.49 1.97
C VAL A 451 -62.09 9.69 3.27
N VAL A 452 -60.85 9.19 3.33
CA VAL A 452 -59.86 9.59 4.33
C VAL A 452 -58.55 9.92 3.60
N ARG A 453 -58.12 11.17 3.73
CA ARG A 453 -56.85 11.68 3.20
C ARG A 453 -55.67 10.92 3.81
N PRO A 454 -54.65 10.50 3.04
CA PRO A 454 -53.39 10.10 3.64
C PRO A 454 -52.66 11.34 4.14
N SER A 455 -52.35 11.32 5.43
CA SER A 455 -51.39 12.22 6.05
C SER A 455 -50.02 12.05 5.38
N MET A 456 -49.35 13.17 5.17
CA MET A 456 -47.90 13.23 4.98
C MET A 456 -47.23 12.61 6.22
N ASP A 457 -46.34 11.64 6.02
CA ASP A 457 -45.04 11.45 6.69
C ASP A 457 -44.55 10.02 6.48
N ASP A 458 -43.62 9.85 5.53
CA ASP A 458 -42.46 8.95 5.66
C ASP A 458 -41.42 9.22 4.56
N GLN A 459 -41.08 10.50 4.40
CA GLN A 459 -39.78 10.89 3.85
C GLN A 459 -38.85 11.22 5.02
N ALA A 460 -38.18 10.20 5.53
CA ALA A 460 -37.05 10.38 6.43
C ALA A 460 -35.83 9.61 5.90
N SER A 461 -35.34 9.99 4.72
CA SER A 461 -34.00 9.68 4.25
C SER A 461 -33.62 10.64 3.12
N THR A 462 -33.42 11.91 3.47
CA THR A 462 -32.44 12.82 2.85
C THR A 462 -32.58 14.21 3.50
N ARG A 463 -31.63 14.57 4.37
CA ARG A 463 -31.31 15.97 4.62
C ARG A 463 -29.79 16.12 4.56
N ALA A 464 -29.32 16.43 3.35
CA ALA A 464 -28.09 17.14 3.12
C ALA A 464 -28.40 18.64 2.98
N ILE A 465 -27.38 19.44 3.29
CA ILE A 465 -27.34 20.89 3.50
C ILE A 465 -27.82 21.70 2.28
N MET A 466 -28.57 22.78 2.53
CA MET A 466 -29.05 23.73 1.52
C MET A 466 -27.97 24.71 1.05
N SER A 467 -27.96 25.03 -0.24
CA SER A 467 -27.43 26.28 -0.80
C SER A 467 -28.41 26.85 -1.83
N ALA A 468 -28.54 28.18 -1.86
CA ALA A 468 -29.50 28.97 -2.64
C ALA A 468 -28.86 29.53 -3.95
N PRO A 469 -29.62 30.15 -4.88
CA PRO A 469 -29.61 29.77 -6.30
C PRO A 469 -29.05 30.83 -7.26
N SER A 470 -28.77 30.46 -8.52
CA SER A 470 -29.28 31.15 -9.73
C SER A 470 -28.73 30.63 -11.09
N VAL A 471 -29.68 30.45 -12.03
CA VAL A 471 -29.67 30.56 -13.52
C VAL A 471 -29.08 29.46 -14.44
N GLU A 472 -30.02 28.94 -15.25
CA GLU A 472 -30.05 28.19 -16.52
C GLU A 472 -28.84 28.19 -17.47
N SER A 473 -28.48 27.01 -18.03
CA SER A 473 -28.63 26.69 -19.47
C SER A 473 -28.08 25.30 -19.88
N VAL A 474 -28.97 24.45 -20.43
CA VAL A 474 -28.86 23.55 -21.61
C VAL A 474 -27.84 22.37 -21.68
N ALA A 475 -28.44 21.19 -21.94
CA ALA A 475 -27.99 19.96 -22.64
C ALA A 475 -27.10 18.92 -21.92
N HIS A 476 -27.73 17.79 -21.57
CA HIS A 476 -27.07 16.50 -21.30
C HIS A 476 -27.39 15.48 -22.41
N SER A 477 -26.34 14.99 -23.07
CA SER A 477 -26.32 13.69 -23.75
C SER A 477 -25.91 12.60 -22.75
N PRO A 478 -26.54 11.40 -22.76
CA PRO A 478 -26.12 10.30 -21.89
C PRO A 478 -24.93 9.51 -22.47
N ILE A 479 -24.02 9.12 -21.59
CA ILE A 479 -22.87 8.23 -21.83
C ILE A 479 -23.37 6.76 -21.94
N PRO A 480 -22.79 5.91 -22.80
CA PRO A 480 -23.37 4.64 -23.21
C PRO A 480 -23.00 3.47 -22.29
N THR A 481 -24.00 2.71 -21.86
CA THR A 481 -23.86 1.36 -21.28
C THR A 481 -23.59 0.34 -22.37
N ILE A 482 -22.50 -0.41 -22.22
CA ILE A 482 -22.10 -1.57 -23.02
C ILE A 482 -23.16 -2.68 -22.85
N LYS A 483 -23.82 -3.05 -23.95
CA LYS A 483 -24.69 -4.22 -24.06
C LYS A 483 -23.89 -5.35 -24.71
N VAL A 484 -23.82 -6.50 -24.05
CA VAL A 484 -23.30 -7.74 -24.64
C VAL A 484 -24.46 -8.42 -25.36
N SER A 485 -24.42 -8.38 -26.69
CA SER A 485 -25.33 -9.14 -27.56
C SER A 485 -24.76 -10.54 -27.79
N ALA A 486 -25.57 -11.57 -27.57
CA ALA A 486 -25.34 -12.90 -28.09
C ALA A 486 -25.95 -12.96 -29.50
N ASP A 487 -25.12 -13.21 -30.52
CA ASP A 487 -25.58 -13.49 -31.88
C ASP A 487 -25.41 -14.98 -32.15
N GLU A 488 -26.54 -15.65 -32.42
CA GLU A 488 -26.63 -16.90 -33.15
C GLU A 488 -26.70 -16.56 -34.65
N GLU A 489 -25.86 -17.18 -35.49
CA GLU A 489 -26.13 -17.28 -36.93
C GLU A 489 -25.93 -18.73 -37.41
N GLU A 490 -27.01 -19.26 -37.98
CA GLU A 490 -27.06 -20.48 -38.79
C GLU A 490 -26.28 -20.31 -40.10
N ALA A 491 -25.53 -21.33 -40.50
CA ALA A 491 -25.23 -21.56 -41.92
C ALA A 491 -25.15 -23.08 -42.23
N LYS A 492 -26.12 -23.55 -43.02
CA LYS A 492 -26.16 -24.88 -43.63
C LYS A 492 -25.09 -25.05 -44.72
N LYS A 493 -24.48 -26.24 -44.79
CA LYS A 493 -24.10 -26.92 -46.05
C LYS A 493 -23.97 -28.44 -45.82
N GLU A 494 -24.67 -29.20 -46.65
CA GLU A 494 -24.64 -30.67 -46.78
C GLU A 494 -23.31 -31.14 -47.39
N VAL A 495 -22.89 -32.39 -47.11
CA VAL A 495 -22.96 -33.55 -48.05
C VAL A 495 -22.12 -34.75 -47.50
N ASP A 496 -22.78 -35.92 -47.56
CA ASP A 496 -22.33 -37.34 -47.60
C ASP A 496 -21.70 -38.09 -46.41
N ALA A 497 -22.40 -39.18 -46.07
CA ALA A 497 -21.94 -40.36 -45.32
C ALA A 497 -21.29 -41.39 -46.27
N PRO A 498 -20.57 -42.43 -45.78
CA PRO A 498 -21.23 -43.57 -45.14
C PRO A 498 -20.49 -44.18 -43.92
N ALA A 499 -21.26 -44.88 -43.08
CA ALA A 499 -20.85 -45.79 -41.99
C ALA A 499 -20.22 -47.11 -42.55
N PRO A 500 -19.64 -48.07 -41.78
CA PRO A 500 -20.25 -48.63 -40.55
C PRO A 500 -19.34 -49.19 -39.40
N ALA A 501 -20.02 -49.39 -38.25
CA ALA A 501 -20.00 -50.53 -37.32
C ALA A 501 -18.95 -50.75 -36.19
N ASN A 502 -19.53 -51.06 -35.02
CA ASN A 502 -19.06 -51.73 -33.80
C ASN A 502 -18.13 -50.92 -32.86
N GLY A 503 -18.34 -50.83 -31.54
CA GLY A 503 -19.21 -51.52 -30.59
C GLY A 503 -18.48 -51.57 -29.22
N GLN A 504 -19.25 -51.50 -28.12
CA GLN A 504 -18.89 -51.70 -26.70
C GLN A 504 -18.49 -50.50 -25.82
N GLN A 505 -19.34 -50.36 -24.78
CA GLN A 505 -19.28 -49.55 -23.56
C GLN A 505 -18.10 -49.93 -22.66
N VAL A 506 -17.53 -48.96 -21.90
CA VAL A 506 -17.46 -48.91 -20.41
C VAL A 506 -17.10 -47.47 -19.96
N ASN A 507 -17.88 -46.94 -18.99
CA ASN A 507 -17.71 -45.87 -17.98
C ASN A 507 -16.28 -45.44 -17.59
N ASP A 508 -15.97 -44.30 -16.95
CA ASP A 508 -16.68 -43.19 -16.28
C ASP A 508 -15.60 -42.09 -16.05
N MET A 509 -15.91 -40.80 -16.20
CA MET A 509 -15.17 -39.74 -15.51
C MET A 509 -16.06 -38.52 -15.31
N ASP A 510 -16.69 -38.49 -14.14
CA ASP A 510 -17.55 -37.42 -13.65
C ASP A 510 -16.78 -36.11 -13.45
N THR A 511 -17.33 -35.05 -14.03
CA THR A 511 -17.01 -33.65 -13.74
C THR A 511 -17.72 -33.23 -12.45
N LEU A 512 -16.96 -32.82 -11.44
CA LEU A 512 -17.48 -32.31 -10.16
C LEU A 512 -18.25 -30.99 -10.35
N GLU A 513 -19.55 -31.04 -10.05
CA GLU A 513 -20.49 -29.90 -10.02
C GLU A 513 -20.32 -29.01 -8.77
N LYS A 514 -20.74 -27.74 -8.90
CA LYS A 514 -20.88 -26.76 -7.81
C LYS A 514 -21.90 -27.24 -6.76
N PRO A 515 -21.72 -26.96 -5.46
CA PRO A 515 -22.65 -27.42 -4.45
C PRO A 515 -23.98 -26.64 -4.52
N VAL A 516 -25.05 -27.38 -4.77
CA VAL A 516 -26.44 -26.96 -4.58
C VAL A 516 -26.75 -26.92 -3.08
N GLN A 517 -27.48 -25.90 -2.65
CA GLN A 517 -27.94 -25.68 -1.28
C GLN A 517 -28.66 -26.92 -0.73
N ALA A 518 -28.21 -27.37 0.45
CA ALA A 518 -28.81 -28.47 1.17
C ALA A 518 -30.19 -28.08 1.73
N ALA A 519 -31.25 -28.50 1.06
CA ALA A 519 -32.53 -28.78 1.68
C ALA A 519 -32.72 -30.31 1.66
N GLY A 520 -32.84 -30.91 2.84
CA GLY A 520 -32.96 -32.36 2.98
C GLY A 520 -34.28 -32.87 2.46
N GLU A 521 -34.24 -33.84 1.55
CA GLU A 521 -35.40 -34.64 1.15
C GLU A 521 -35.22 -36.07 1.65
N GLY A 522 -36.01 -36.42 2.66
CA GLY A 522 -36.31 -37.82 2.99
C GLY A 522 -37.72 -38.11 2.49
N GLU A 523 -37.83 -39.00 1.51
CA GLU A 523 -39.11 -39.53 1.04
C GLU A 523 -39.78 -40.36 2.14
N GLN A 524 -41.01 -40.00 2.54
CA GLN A 524 -41.98 -40.96 3.08
C GLN A 524 -43.42 -40.52 2.83
N ASN A 525 -44.24 -41.53 2.51
CA ASN A 525 -45.59 -41.54 1.98
C ASN A 525 -46.64 -40.62 2.66
N ILE A 526 -47.54 -40.14 1.82
CA ILE A 526 -48.77 -39.37 2.10
C ILE A 526 -49.79 -40.23 2.85
N ASN A 527 -50.36 -39.73 3.96
CA ASN A 527 -51.82 -39.69 4.12
C ASN A 527 -52.35 -38.70 5.20
N GLU A 528 -53.38 -37.97 4.78
CA GLU A 528 -54.51 -37.34 5.49
C GLU A 528 -54.35 -36.07 6.38
N SER A 529 -54.92 -34.99 5.83
CA SER A 529 -55.66 -33.88 6.46
C SER A 529 -55.04 -33.13 7.64
N SER A 530 -54.38 -32.02 7.32
CA SER A 530 -54.21 -30.85 8.21
C SER A 530 -54.10 -29.59 7.34
N PRO A 531 -54.59 -28.42 7.77
CA PRO A 531 -54.43 -27.18 6.99
C PRO A 531 -52.93 -26.87 6.83
N PRO A 532 -52.53 -26.15 5.75
CA PRO A 532 -51.12 -25.85 5.53
C PRO A 532 -50.58 -25.10 6.75
N PRO A 533 -49.34 -25.38 7.21
CA PRO A 533 -48.75 -24.55 8.24
C PRO A 533 -48.69 -23.13 7.67
N ALA A 534 -49.25 -22.18 8.40
CA ALA A 534 -49.03 -20.77 8.10
C ALA A 534 -47.52 -20.57 8.00
N GLN A 535 -47.03 -20.21 6.82
CA GLN A 535 -45.70 -19.63 6.70
C GLN A 535 -45.72 -18.44 7.64
N GLU A 536 -44.99 -18.54 8.76
CA GLU A 536 -44.77 -17.38 9.60
C GLU A 536 -44.25 -16.28 8.68
N PRO A 537 -44.87 -15.08 8.69
CA PRO A 537 -44.37 -13.99 7.89
C PRO A 537 -42.95 -13.71 8.36
N PHE A 538 -41.97 -14.01 7.49
CA PHE A 538 -40.55 -13.70 7.73
C PHE A 538 -40.44 -12.19 8.00
N SER A 539 -40.39 -11.83 9.28
CA SER A 539 -40.27 -10.44 9.71
C SER A 539 -38.81 -10.02 9.61
N PHE A 540 -38.52 -9.07 8.74
CA PHE A 540 -37.20 -8.43 8.60
C PHE A 540 -36.85 -7.48 9.73
N SER A 541 -37.67 -7.37 10.77
CA SER A 541 -37.56 -6.26 11.74
C SER A 541 -36.18 -6.13 12.41
N ASN A 542 -35.37 -7.20 12.42
CA ASN A 542 -34.08 -7.23 13.12
C ASN A 542 -32.84 -7.39 12.20
N LYS A 543 -33.00 -7.57 10.89
CA LYS A 543 -31.86 -7.75 9.95
C LYS A 543 -31.53 -6.46 9.21
N ARG A 544 -30.25 -6.25 8.88
CA ARG A 544 -29.80 -5.07 8.10
C ARG A 544 -29.50 -5.44 6.65
N LEU A 545 -29.57 -4.47 5.74
CA LEU A 545 -29.12 -4.69 4.37
C LEU A 545 -27.59 -4.85 4.34
N CYS A 546 -27.10 -5.90 3.68
CA CYS A 546 -25.67 -6.03 3.40
C CYS A 546 -25.26 -5.02 2.31
N GLU A 547 -24.23 -4.23 2.57
CA GLU A 547 -23.64 -3.34 1.59
C GLU A 547 -23.02 -4.15 0.44
N ARG A 548 -23.20 -3.69 -0.80
CA ARG A 548 -22.71 -4.41 -1.99
C ARG A 548 -21.20 -4.62 -1.99
N TRP A 549 -20.45 -3.64 -1.48
CA TRP A 549 -19.00 -3.75 -1.41
C TRP A 549 -18.57 -4.85 -0.45
N LEU A 550 -19.30 -5.04 0.66
CA LEU A 550 -19.01 -6.08 1.65
C LEU A 550 -19.36 -7.45 1.08
N ASP A 551 -20.49 -7.57 0.37
CA ASP A 551 -20.86 -8.79 -0.34
C ASP A 551 -19.79 -9.20 -1.38
N ASN A 552 -19.27 -8.23 -2.14
CA ASN A 552 -18.16 -8.47 -3.04
C ASN A 552 -16.90 -8.96 -2.28
N LEU A 553 -16.59 -8.42 -1.10
CA LEU A 553 -15.49 -8.92 -0.27
C LEU A 553 -15.71 -10.35 0.24
N PHE A 554 -16.94 -10.78 0.48
CA PHE A 554 -17.25 -12.18 0.78
C PHE A 554 -16.92 -13.09 -0.42
N MET A 555 -17.23 -12.65 -1.64
CA MET A 555 -16.87 -13.40 -2.86
C MET A 555 -15.35 -13.46 -3.04
N VAL A 556 -14.64 -12.34 -2.81
CA VAL A 556 -13.17 -12.30 -2.82
C VAL A 556 -12.59 -13.26 -1.78
N LEU A 557 -13.15 -13.29 -0.57
CA LEU A 557 -12.72 -14.20 0.49
C LEU A 557 -12.98 -15.66 0.13
N TYR A 558 -14.15 -15.96 -0.44
CA TYR A 558 -14.49 -17.30 -0.90
C TYR A 558 -13.45 -17.83 -1.91
N GLU A 559 -13.06 -17.00 -2.88
CA GLU A 559 -12.05 -17.38 -3.87
C GLU A 559 -10.69 -17.66 -3.24
N ASP A 560 -10.22 -16.80 -2.33
CA ASP A 560 -8.96 -17.00 -1.59
C ASP A 560 -9.02 -18.32 -0.78
N LEU A 561 -10.12 -18.58 -0.04
CA LEU A 561 -10.31 -19.81 0.73
C LEU A 561 -10.41 -21.06 -0.15
N ARG A 562 -11.09 -20.97 -1.29
CA ARG A 562 -11.25 -22.07 -2.26
C ARG A 562 -9.89 -22.50 -2.79
N VAL A 563 -9.11 -21.54 -3.29
CA VAL A 563 -7.75 -21.80 -3.80
C VAL A 563 -6.86 -22.37 -2.70
N TRP A 564 -6.91 -21.79 -1.50
CA TRP A 564 -6.12 -22.29 -0.37
C TRP A 564 -6.48 -23.73 0.01
N THR A 565 -7.77 -24.08 0.01
CA THR A 565 -8.25 -25.43 0.33
C THR A 565 -7.81 -26.44 -0.72
N ILE A 566 -7.92 -26.11 -2.01
CA ILE A 566 -7.44 -26.95 -3.11
C ILE A 566 -5.93 -27.20 -2.96
N PHE A 567 -5.16 -26.14 -2.74
CA PHE A 567 -3.71 -26.25 -2.53
C PHE A 567 -3.37 -27.19 -1.35
N ARG A 568 -4.03 -27.05 -0.19
CA ARG A 568 -3.78 -27.91 0.96
C ARG A 568 -4.17 -29.37 0.69
N ALA A 569 -5.26 -29.60 -0.03
CA ALA A 569 -5.68 -30.94 -0.43
C ALA A 569 -4.66 -31.59 -1.37
N GLU A 570 -4.16 -30.85 -2.36
CA GLU A 570 -3.10 -31.30 -3.26
C GLU A 570 -1.83 -31.66 -2.47
N VAL A 571 -1.34 -30.76 -1.61
CA VAL A 571 -0.15 -31.03 -0.78
C VAL A 571 -0.32 -32.30 0.05
N ALA A 572 -1.50 -32.50 0.66
CA ALA A 572 -1.79 -33.70 1.44
C ALA A 572 -1.79 -34.98 0.56
N HIS A 573 -2.42 -34.93 -0.60
CA HIS A 573 -2.48 -36.05 -1.55
C HIS A 573 -1.08 -36.47 -2.02
N PHE A 574 -0.23 -35.52 -2.43
CA PHE A 574 1.13 -35.79 -2.86
C PHE A 574 2.01 -36.33 -1.72
N LYS A 575 1.81 -35.84 -0.49
CA LYS A 575 2.49 -36.36 0.70
C LYS A 575 2.15 -37.82 0.97
N THR A 576 0.88 -38.23 0.80
CA THR A 576 0.45 -39.62 0.94
C THR A 576 1.05 -40.53 -0.14
N GLN A 577 1.23 -40.02 -1.36
CA GLN A 577 1.87 -40.75 -2.45
C GLN A 577 3.41 -40.78 -2.37
N HIS A 578 4.01 -40.12 -1.37
CA HIS A 578 5.45 -39.92 -1.26
C HIS A 578 6.09 -39.29 -2.52
N VAL A 579 5.32 -38.46 -3.24
CA VAL A 579 5.79 -37.72 -4.41
C VAL A 579 6.03 -36.26 -4.02
N ALA A 580 7.10 -35.67 -4.53
CA ALA A 580 7.38 -34.25 -4.33
C ALA A 580 6.33 -33.39 -5.04
N TYR A 581 5.62 -32.56 -4.29
CA TYR A 581 4.71 -31.57 -4.86
C TYR A 581 5.53 -30.39 -5.41
N ARG A 582 5.45 -30.17 -6.73
CA ARG A 582 6.19 -29.12 -7.45
C ARG A 582 5.22 -28.10 -8.02
N LYS A 583 5.58 -26.83 -7.87
CA LYS A 583 4.93 -25.63 -8.39
C LYS A 583 6.02 -24.67 -8.86
N THR A 584 5.70 -23.72 -9.72
CA THR A 584 6.65 -22.71 -10.18
C THR A 584 7.03 -21.75 -9.05
N GLY A 585 8.14 -21.04 -9.20
CA GLY A 585 8.55 -20.00 -8.26
C GLY A 585 7.45 -18.94 -8.03
N LEU A 586 6.81 -18.44 -9.10
CA LEU A 586 5.73 -17.47 -8.99
C LEU A 586 4.50 -18.02 -8.25
N GLU A 587 4.13 -19.28 -8.50
CA GLU A 587 3.01 -19.92 -7.79
C GLU A 587 3.26 -20.01 -6.29
N TRP A 588 4.46 -20.42 -5.87
CA TRP A 588 4.84 -20.45 -4.47
C TRP A 588 4.82 -19.06 -3.82
N GLU A 589 5.23 -18.02 -4.54
CA GLU A 589 5.14 -16.63 -4.06
C GLU A 589 3.68 -16.21 -3.83
N ILE A 590 2.78 -16.48 -4.79
CA ILE A 590 1.35 -16.17 -4.69
C ILE A 590 0.71 -16.95 -3.53
N LEU A 591 1.05 -18.23 -3.38
CA LEU A 591 0.57 -19.07 -2.28
C LEU A 591 1.08 -18.61 -0.92
N GLY A 592 2.33 -18.13 -0.83
CA GLY A 592 2.86 -17.49 0.36
C GLY A 592 2.06 -16.24 0.75
N ASP A 593 1.76 -15.37 -0.21
CA ASP A 593 0.93 -14.19 0.04
C ASP A 593 -0.49 -14.55 0.45
N LEU A 594 -1.08 -15.57 -0.19
CA LEU A 594 -2.41 -16.08 0.13
C LEU A 594 -2.45 -16.62 1.57
N GLY A 595 -1.48 -17.43 1.96
CA GLY A 595 -1.33 -17.93 3.32
C GLY A 595 -1.20 -16.80 4.34
N MET A 596 -0.43 -15.76 4.02
CA MET A 596 -0.32 -14.55 4.85
C MET A 596 -1.65 -13.80 4.99
N ARG A 597 -2.40 -13.61 3.89
CA ARG A 597 -3.72 -12.95 3.94
C ARG A 597 -4.74 -13.71 4.77
N LEU A 598 -4.67 -15.04 4.74
CA LEU A 598 -5.56 -15.96 5.47
C LEU A 598 -5.07 -16.32 6.88
N HIS A 599 -4.00 -15.68 7.37
CA HIS A 599 -3.42 -15.88 8.71
C HIS A 599 -2.80 -17.26 8.96
N HIS A 600 -2.35 -17.95 7.91
CA HIS A 600 -1.58 -19.21 7.97
C HIS A 600 -0.07 -18.93 7.88
N LYS A 601 0.51 -18.35 8.94
CA LYS A 601 1.89 -17.83 8.93
C LYS A 601 2.96 -18.90 8.67
N GLU A 602 2.85 -20.06 9.32
CA GLU A 602 3.85 -21.13 9.19
C GLU A 602 3.82 -21.75 7.79
N GLU A 603 2.63 -22.05 7.26
CA GLU A 603 2.50 -22.57 5.89
C GLU A 603 2.93 -21.53 4.84
N ALA A 604 2.65 -20.25 5.08
CA ALA A 604 3.13 -19.18 4.20
C ALA A 604 4.66 -19.08 4.21
N LYS A 605 5.30 -19.21 5.38
CA LYS A 605 6.75 -19.26 5.53
C LYS A 605 7.35 -20.43 4.75
N GLU A 606 6.75 -21.62 4.84
CA GLU A 606 7.17 -22.77 4.03
C GLU A 606 7.00 -22.52 2.53
N ALA A 607 5.91 -21.89 2.10
CA ALA A 607 5.68 -21.55 0.70
C ALA A 607 6.75 -20.58 0.18
N TYR A 608 7.08 -19.54 0.95
CA TYR A 608 8.18 -18.63 0.60
C TYR A 608 9.54 -19.35 0.57
N GLN A 609 9.81 -20.28 1.48
CA GLN A 609 11.03 -21.08 1.43
C GLN A 609 11.12 -21.93 0.15
N ARG A 610 10.02 -22.61 -0.22
CA ARG A 610 9.95 -23.40 -1.48
C ARG A 610 10.06 -22.53 -2.73
N CYS A 611 9.56 -21.29 -2.67
CA CYS A 611 9.77 -20.31 -3.75
C CYS A 611 11.26 -20.08 -4.04
N LEU A 612 12.12 -20.15 -3.02
CA LEU A 612 13.55 -19.89 -3.13
C LEU A 612 14.37 -21.06 -3.66
N ASP A 613 13.76 -22.25 -3.81
CA ASP A 613 14.41 -23.39 -4.47
C ASP A 613 14.53 -23.16 -5.99
N SER A 614 13.74 -22.25 -6.54
CA SER A 614 13.82 -21.78 -7.94
C SER A 614 14.80 -20.60 -8.07
N PRO A 615 15.62 -20.53 -9.14
CA PRO A 615 16.48 -19.39 -9.42
C PRO A 615 15.72 -18.17 -10.00
N ARG A 616 14.44 -17.97 -9.64
CA ARG A 616 13.63 -16.85 -10.12
C ARG A 616 14.12 -15.51 -9.54
N TYR A 617 14.13 -14.47 -10.38
CA TYR A 617 14.46 -13.11 -9.94
C TYR A 617 13.29 -12.47 -9.16
N SER A 618 13.23 -12.71 -7.85
CA SER A 618 12.25 -12.05 -6.97
C SER A 618 12.82 -11.70 -5.60
N GLN A 619 12.68 -10.43 -5.19
CA GLN A 619 13.05 -9.96 -3.85
C GLN A 619 12.00 -10.34 -2.80
N LYS A 620 10.72 -10.49 -3.18
CA LYS A 620 9.59 -10.52 -2.25
C LYS A 620 9.64 -11.66 -1.24
N PRO A 621 9.92 -12.93 -1.61
CA PRO A 621 10.03 -14.02 -0.65
C PRO A 621 11.16 -13.79 0.35
N TRP A 622 12.31 -13.27 -0.10
CA TRP A 622 13.44 -12.92 0.78
C TRP A 622 13.06 -11.85 1.80
N ALA A 623 12.36 -10.79 1.36
CA ALA A 623 11.89 -9.72 2.24
C ALA A 623 10.88 -10.23 3.27
N LYS A 624 9.92 -11.07 2.85
CA LYS A 624 8.91 -11.64 3.77
C LYS A 624 9.52 -12.60 4.78
N LEU A 625 10.43 -13.46 4.36
CA LEU A 625 11.15 -14.36 5.28
C LEU A 625 12.05 -13.58 6.25
N MET A 626 12.70 -12.51 5.80
CA MET A 626 13.49 -11.63 6.68
C MET A 626 12.62 -11.03 7.78
N GLU A 627 11.46 -10.48 7.45
CA GLU A 627 10.50 -9.92 8.43
C GLU A 627 10.08 -11.00 9.45
N MET A 628 9.74 -12.21 8.98
CA MET A 628 9.34 -13.33 9.84
C MET A 628 10.46 -13.81 10.77
N TYR A 629 11.67 -13.98 10.26
CA TYR A 629 12.81 -14.40 11.09
C TYR A 629 13.22 -13.33 12.10
N ALA A 630 13.10 -12.04 11.74
CA ALA A 630 13.34 -10.93 12.66
C ALA A 630 12.27 -10.85 13.75
N GLU A 631 11.01 -11.18 13.44
CA GLU A 631 9.94 -11.36 14.42
C GLU A 631 10.22 -12.50 15.41
N GLU A 632 10.78 -13.61 14.93
CA GLU A 632 11.16 -14.77 15.74
C GLU A 632 12.45 -14.56 16.55
N GLY A 633 13.22 -13.52 16.25
CA GLY A 633 14.52 -13.26 16.87
C GLY A 633 15.66 -14.15 16.35
N ASP A 634 15.51 -14.78 15.17
CA ASP A 634 16.56 -15.60 14.55
C ASP A 634 17.56 -14.71 13.80
N ILE A 635 18.66 -14.38 14.46
CA ILE A 635 19.71 -13.50 13.90
C ILE A 635 20.31 -14.08 12.61
N GLN A 636 20.63 -15.38 12.61
CA GLN A 636 21.42 -15.98 11.53
C GLN A 636 20.62 -16.02 10.23
N ARG A 637 19.37 -16.51 10.29
CA ARG A 637 18.51 -16.56 9.10
C ARG A 637 18.11 -15.17 8.64
N SER A 638 17.83 -14.25 9.57
CA SER A 638 17.53 -12.85 9.24
C SER A 638 18.65 -12.18 8.46
N ILE A 639 19.91 -12.33 8.91
CA ILE A 639 21.07 -11.76 8.20
C ILE A 639 21.23 -12.40 6.82
N GLN A 640 21.08 -13.73 6.71
CA GLN A 640 21.17 -14.44 5.43
C GLN A 640 20.15 -13.93 4.41
N THR A 641 18.88 -13.76 4.83
CA THR A 641 17.84 -13.19 3.97
C THR A 641 18.11 -11.71 3.68
N ALA A 642 18.58 -10.94 4.67
CA ALA A 642 18.86 -9.51 4.52
C ALA A 642 19.98 -9.23 3.50
N ILE A 643 21.01 -10.08 3.43
CA ILE A 643 22.06 -9.99 2.39
C ILE A 643 21.45 -10.07 0.99
N ARG A 644 20.48 -10.97 0.78
CA ARG A 644 19.79 -11.13 -0.50
C ARG A 644 18.91 -9.92 -0.80
N VAL A 645 18.13 -9.46 0.18
CA VAL A 645 17.30 -8.25 0.02
C VAL A 645 18.16 -7.04 -0.30
N ALA A 646 19.30 -6.85 0.39
CA ALA A 646 20.25 -5.78 0.12
C ALA A 646 20.80 -5.87 -1.30
N ALA A 647 21.13 -7.07 -1.78
CA ALA A 647 21.59 -7.25 -3.15
C ALA A 647 20.55 -6.85 -4.19
N TYR A 648 19.27 -7.22 -4.01
CA TYR A 648 18.19 -6.77 -4.88
C TYR A 648 18.04 -5.24 -4.84
N GLN A 649 18.01 -4.65 -3.64
CA GLN A 649 17.88 -3.21 -3.44
C GLN A 649 19.03 -2.42 -4.12
N TYR A 650 20.28 -2.86 -3.96
CA TYR A 650 21.44 -2.23 -4.63
C TYR A 650 21.44 -2.45 -6.14
N ALA A 651 20.93 -3.59 -6.63
CA ALA A 651 20.72 -3.81 -8.06
C ALA A 651 19.63 -2.91 -8.67
N GLU A 652 18.78 -2.32 -7.81
CA GLU A 652 17.78 -1.30 -8.13
C GLU A 652 18.16 0.09 -7.59
N TYR A 653 19.45 0.34 -7.32
CA TYR A 653 19.99 1.66 -6.93
C TYR A 653 19.41 2.24 -5.64
N THR A 654 18.91 1.37 -4.76
CA THR A 654 18.55 1.73 -3.39
C THR A 654 19.79 1.62 -2.50
N GLU A 655 20.55 2.71 -2.43
CA GLU A 655 21.73 2.88 -1.56
C GLU A 655 21.35 3.38 -0.15
N MET A 656 20.06 3.66 0.05
CA MET A 656 19.51 4.10 1.32
C MET A 656 19.58 2.98 2.36
N THR A 657 20.12 3.32 3.52
CA THR A 657 20.19 2.47 4.71
C THR A 657 18.88 2.55 5.50
N TYR A 658 18.36 3.75 5.76
CA TYR A 658 17.17 3.96 6.58
C TYR A 658 16.21 5.00 5.94
N PRO A 659 14.88 4.80 5.91
CA PRO A 659 14.07 3.79 6.61
C PRO A 659 13.67 2.59 5.72
N THR A 660 14.58 1.62 5.57
CA THR A 660 14.34 0.38 4.80
C THR A 660 13.84 -0.75 5.69
N GLN A 661 13.20 -1.76 5.09
CA GLN A 661 12.82 -3.02 5.78
C GLN A 661 14.01 -3.73 6.45
N ILE A 662 15.21 -3.65 5.88
CA ILE A 662 16.42 -4.29 6.43
C ILE A 662 16.80 -3.61 7.75
N ALA A 663 16.88 -2.28 7.75
CA ALA A 663 17.20 -1.53 8.97
C ALA A 663 16.19 -1.80 10.09
N ARG A 664 14.89 -1.83 9.77
CA ARG A 664 13.83 -2.15 10.75
C ARG A 664 13.99 -3.54 11.35
N SER A 665 14.29 -4.53 10.51
CA SER A 665 14.56 -5.90 10.96
C SER A 665 15.79 -5.97 11.87
N PHE A 666 16.86 -5.23 11.53
CA PHE A 666 18.10 -5.18 12.31
C PHE A 666 17.91 -4.46 13.63
N PHE A 667 17.17 -3.34 13.66
CA PHE A 667 16.88 -2.62 14.89
C PHE A 667 16.01 -3.43 15.83
N LYS A 668 15.02 -4.16 15.30
CA LYS A 668 14.22 -5.11 16.09
C LYS A 668 15.07 -6.23 16.70
N LEU A 669 15.96 -6.83 15.91
CA LEU A 669 16.92 -7.80 16.45
C LEU A 669 17.87 -7.16 17.47
N GLY A 670 18.25 -5.90 17.27
CA GLY A 670 19.09 -5.11 18.16
C GLY A 670 18.45 -4.92 19.54
N GLN A 671 17.15 -4.62 19.58
CA GLN A 671 16.38 -4.54 20.82
C GLN A 671 16.33 -5.88 21.58
N ILE A 672 16.32 -7.01 20.88
CA ILE A 672 16.24 -8.35 21.50
C ILE A 672 17.62 -8.86 21.97
N HIS A 673 18.65 -8.69 21.14
CA HIS A 673 19.93 -9.39 21.27
C HIS A 673 21.16 -8.49 21.44
N GLY A 674 21.02 -7.18 21.22
CA GLY A 674 22.13 -6.22 21.17
C GLY A 674 22.80 -6.12 19.80
N HIS A 675 23.24 -4.92 19.43
CA HIS A 675 23.88 -4.64 18.14
C HIS A 675 25.23 -5.37 18.00
N ALA A 676 25.96 -5.55 19.11
CA ALA A 676 27.25 -6.23 19.10
C ALA A 676 27.12 -7.68 18.61
N LYS A 677 26.07 -8.39 19.06
CA LYS A 677 25.85 -9.79 18.67
C LYS A 677 25.52 -9.93 17.18
N ILE A 678 24.74 -9.00 16.62
CA ILE A 678 24.47 -8.96 15.17
C ILE A 678 25.77 -8.71 14.40
N SER A 679 26.58 -7.75 14.85
CA SER A 679 27.88 -7.42 14.24
C SER A 679 28.86 -8.60 14.27
N PHE A 680 29.01 -9.28 15.40
CA PHE A 680 29.87 -10.47 15.50
C PHE A 680 29.37 -11.61 14.62
N THR A 681 28.06 -11.82 14.55
CA THR A 681 27.46 -12.83 13.68
C THR A 681 27.77 -12.50 12.22
N LEU A 682 27.58 -11.25 11.79
CA LEU A 682 27.90 -10.78 10.44
C LEU A 682 29.37 -10.99 10.09
N LEU A 683 30.29 -10.65 10.99
CA LEU A 683 31.74 -10.87 10.80
C LEU A 683 32.09 -12.36 10.68
N SER A 684 31.42 -13.23 11.45
CA SER A 684 31.67 -14.67 11.42
C SER A 684 31.23 -15.35 10.12
N MET A 685 30.37 -14.72 9.32
CA MET A 685 29.89 -15.28 8.05
C MET A 685 30.93 -15.24 6.91
N GLY A 686 32.04 -14.48 7.07
CA GLY A 686 33.11 -14.44 6.07
C GLY A 686 32.68 -13.87 4.71
N LEU A 687 31.81 -12.85 4.72
CA LEU A 687 31.26 -12.24 3.50
C LEU A 687 32.33 -11.47 2.70
N PRO A 688 32.21 -11.37 1.37
CA PRO A 688 33.04 -10.47 0.56
C PRO A 688 32.96 -9.02 1.05
N ASP A 689 34.09 -8.29 1.02
CA ASP A 689 34.20 -6.91 1.52
C ASP A 689 33.09 -5.96 1.03
N PRO A 690 32.66 -5.97 -0.25
CA PRO A 690 31.59 -5.08 -0.72
C PRO A 690 30.25 -5.35 -0.03
N ILE A 691 29.91 -6.63 0.19
CA ILE A 691 28.68 -7.04 0.86
C ILE A 691 28.78 -6.72 2.34
N LEU A 692 29.92 -7.03 2.97
CA LEU A 692 30.14 -6.73 4.38
C LEU A 692 29.99 -5.23 4.67
N LYS A 693 30.53 -4.35 3.81
CA LYS A 693 30.42 -2.90 3.96
C LYS A 693 28.97 -2.40 3.91
N ILE A 694 28.16 -2.97 3.02
CA ILE A 694 26.73 -2.64 2.90
C ILE A 694 26.00 -3.13 4.15
N MET A 695 26.21 -4.38 4.57
CA MET A 695 25.54 -4.91 5.74
C MET A 695 25.96 -4.18 7.04
N ASP A 696 27.21 -3.76 7.14
CA ASP A 696 27.71 -2.96 8.27
C ASP A 696 27.15 -1.52 8.25
N SER A 697 26.78 -0.96 7.10
CA SER A 697 26.19 0.40 7.04
C SER A 697 24.90 0.50 7.86
N TYR A 698 24.06 -0.54 7.84
CA TYR A 698 22.84 -0.60 8.68
C TYR A 698 23.15 -0.53 10.17
N LEU A 699 24.21 -1.24 10.61
CA LEU A 699 24.65 -1.21 12.01
C LEU A 699 25.35 0.09 12.37
N GLN A 700 26.14 0.67 11.46
CA GLN A 700 26.78 1.97 11.62
C GLN A 700 25.74 3.09 11.73
N TYR A 701 24.65 3.02 10.96
CA TYR A 701 23.52 3.93 11.09
C TYR A 701 22.92 3.83 12.50
N GLY A 702 22.61 2.61 12.95
CA GLY A 702 22.12 2.36 14.30
C GLY A 702 23.03 2.91 15.41
N LYS A 703 24.36 2.78 15.24
CA LYS A 703 25.36 3.35 16.17
C LYS A 703 25.40 4.88 16.13
N THR A 704 25.42 5.47 14.93
CA THR A 704 25.47 6.94 14.74
C THR A 704 24.27 7.63 15.38
N PHE A 705 23.08 7.05 15.19
CA PHE A 705 21.82 7.60 15.68
C PHE A 705 21.41 7.06 17.06
N LYS A 706 22.22 6.20 17.68
CA LYS A 706 22.00 5.61 19.01
C LYS A 706 20.63 4.93 19.11
N VAL A 707 20.33 4.07 18.14
CA VAL A 707 19.12 3.24 18.13
C VAL A 707 19.16 2.26 19.30
N GLU A 708 18.02 1.98 19.93
CA GLU A 708 17.93 1.09 21.08
C GLU A 708 18.63 -0.27 20.83
N GLY A 709 19.43 -0.71 21.81
CA GLY A 709 20.27 -1.90 21.66
C GLY A 709 21.67 -1.63 21.09
N TYR A 710 22.02 -0.38 20.74
CA TYR A 710 23.36 -0.03 20.23
C TYR A 710 24.49 -0.18 21.24
N ASP A 711 24.18 -0.02 22.53
CA ASP A 711 25.09 -0.06 23.67
C ASP A 711 25.08 -1.41 24.41
N PHE A 712 24.24 -2.35 23.96
CA PHE A 712 24.08 -3.70 24.50
C PHE A 712 24.97 -4.75 23.80
#